data_AF-A0A444WVE6-F1
#
_entry.id   AF-A0A444WVE6-F1
#
_cell.length_a   1.000
_cell.length_b   1.000
_cell.length_c   1.000
_cell.angle_alpha   90.00
_cell.angle_beta   90.00
_cell.angle_gamma   90.00
#
_symmetry.space_group_name_H-M   'P 1'
#
loop_
_entity.id
_entity.type
_entity.pdbx_description
1 polymer ?
#
loop_
_entity_poly.entity_id
_entity_poly.type
_entity_poly.pdbx_seq_one_letter_code
_entity_poly.pdbx_strand_id
1 'polypeptide(L)'
;MHAVAHTHGGMYCPRLSSHCTLIFGFDHIEYVFSSIFYLENKFSDILQERFRDPKSLAEGLHYNGFKAIWMLDPGIKQEEGYFVYDSGCKSDVWVQKADGTPFVGEVWPGPCVFPDYTQSKVRSWWANLVKDFVSNGVDGIWNDMNEPAVFKVVTKTMPENNVHRGDSELGGHQNHSFYHNVVFFNLYHSFGVYGLLMARSTYEGMKLANENKRPFVLTRAGFVGSQRYAATWTGDNLSTWEHFHMSISMVLQLGLSGQPFSGPDLGGFAGNATPRLFGRWMGVGSLFPFCRGHSEEGTKDHEPWSFGEECEEVCRLALKRRYRLIPLIYTLFYFAHTRGTPVTTPTFFADPKDPSLRKLENSFLLGPVLVYASTLRNQGLDKLEYTLPKGIWLSFDFGDAHPDLPALYLKGGSIIPVGLPLQHVGEARPSDDLMLLVALDEQGKAEGVLFEDDGDGYEFTKGNYLLTQYVAELQSSVVTVRVQKSEGSWGRPKRRLHVQVLLGGGAMLDTWGMDGEVLQVILPSEEEVSKLVSTSEKEYKERLEGAIQIPDAEELSGPKGTELSRTPIELKNGEWVLKIVPWIGGRIISMVHIPSGTQWLHSRLETSGYEEYSGTEYRSAGCSEEYSIIDRELELAGEGESMVLEGDIGGGLVLQRQIYFPKNAVSMFQVESSILSRSVGAGSGGFSRLVCLRVHPTFDLLHPSESFISFTSIDGSTHEVFPESGEQSFEGDLLPNGEWRLIDKCLGLALVNRFNVTEVFKCLVHWDCGTVNLELWSESRPVSNQSPLRISHQYEVVRIP
;
A
#
# COMPACT_ATOMS: atom_id res chain seq x y z
N MET A 1 -2.08 24.40 33.10
CA MET A 1 -0.93 23.48 33.09
C MET A 1 -1.28 22.38 32.12
N HIS A 2 -0.57 22.36 31.00
CA HIS A 2 -0.78 21.48 29.86
C HIS A 2 -0.40 20.03 30.21
N ALA A 3 -1.28 19.10 29.88
CA ALA A 3 -0.95 17.70 29.63
C ALA A 3 -1.82 17.24 28.45
N VAL A 4 -1.28 17.44 27.25
CA VAL A 4 -1.76 16.88 25.99
C VAL A 4 -1.12 15.49 25.89
N ALA A 5 -1.91 14.44 25.73
CA ALA A 5 -1.39 13.14 25.33
C ALA A 5 -2.44 12.44 24.46
N HIS A 6 -2.08 12.32 23.19
CA HIS A 6 -2.86 11.82 22.08
C HIS A 6 -3.25 10.35 22.28
N THR A 7 -4.49 10.04 21.90
CA THR A 7 -5.00 8.69 21.65
C THR A 7 -5.42 8.73 20.20
N HIS A 8 -4.69 8.05 19.32
CA HIS A 8 -5.08 7.90 17.91
C HIS A 8 -6.24 6.92 17.89
N GLY A 9 -7.43 7.49 17.75
CA GLY A 9 -8.74 6.87 17.82
C GLY A 9 -9.69 7.98 17.40
N GLY A 10 -10.08 7.96 16.14
CA GLY A 10 -10.69 9.08 15.39
C GLY A 10 -11.56 10.00 16.24
N MET A 11 -11.05 11.18 16.61
CA MET A 11 -11.89 12.16 17.27
C MET A 11 -13.00 12.61 16.32
N TYR A 12 -14.25 12.52 16.77
CA TYR A 12 -15.43 13.08 16.13
C TYR A 12 -15.16 14.52 15.68
N CYS A 13 -15.14 14.76 14.37
CA CYS A 13 -15.00 16.09 13.78
C CYS A 13 -16.38 16.62 13.36
N PRO A 14 -16.88 17.72 13.95
CA PRO A 14 -18.12 18.37 13.51
C PRO A 14 -18.04 19.04 12.12
N ARG A 15 -16.84 19.14 11.51
CA ARG A 15 -16.59 19.92 10.28
C ARG A 15 -16.69 19.12 9.00
N LEU A 16 -16.34 17.83 9.04
CA LEU A 16 -16.98 16.86 8.17
C LEU A 16 -18.43 16.83 8.63
N SER A 17 -19.30 17.62 8.00
CA SER A 17 -20.72 17.40 8.14
C SER A 17 -20.91 15.92 7.84
N SER A 18 -21.19 15.11 8.85
CA SER A 18 -22.07 13.98 8.63
C SER A 18 -21.41 12.65 8.24
N HIS A 19 -20.63 12.66 7.16
CA HIS A 19 -20.70 11.58 6.15
C HIS A 19 -19.51 10.62 6.26
N CYS A 20 -19.50 9.70 7.23
CA CYS A 20 -18.88 8.36 7.11
C CYS A 20 -18.90 7.51 8.40
N THR A 21 -19.11 6.21 8.24
CA THR A 21 -18.69 5.19 9.22
C THR A 21 -17.16 5.15 9.22
N LEU A 22 -16.56 5.84 10.17
CA LEU A 22 -15.22 5.53 10.64
C LEU A 22 -15.32 4.22 11.42
N ILE A 23 -14.61 3.20 10.96
CA ILE A 23 -14.35 2.03 11.79
C ILE A 23 -13.31 2.50 12.81
N PHE A 24 -13.70 2.55 14.08
CA PHE A 24 -12.76 2.76 15.17
C PHE A 24 -11.98 1.47 15.39
N GLY A 25 -10.82 1.39 14.75
CA GLY A 25 -9.72 0.54 15.20
C GLY A 25 -8.95 1.29 16.26
N PHE A 26 -8.64 0.63 17.37
CA PHE A 26 -7.77 1.20 18.37
C PHE A 26 -6.41 0.53 18.26
N ASP A 27 -5.40 1.30 17.84
CA ASP A 27 -4.07 0.79 17.49
C ASP A 27 -3.21 0.50 18.74
N HIS A 28 -3.44 1.23 19.84
CA HIS A 28 -2.75 1.02 21.13
C HIS A 28 -3.53 0.14 22.11
N ILE A 29 -4.24 -0.85 21.58
CA ILE A 29 -4.98 -1.87 22.33
C ILE A 29 -4.20 -3.19 22.41
N GLU A 30 -2.92 -3.16 22.05
CA GLU A 30 -1.92 -4.20 22.41
C GLU A 30 -1.87 -4.45 23.91
N TYR A 31 -2.00 -3.39 24.71
CA TYR A 31 -2.13 -3.53 26.14
C TYR A 31 -3.46 -4.12 26.55
N VAL A 32 -4.51 -4.05 25.73
CA VAL A 32 -5.90 -4.28 26.09
C VAL A 32 -6.38 -5.72 25.92
N PHE A 33 -5.81 -6.56 25.05
CA PHE A 33 -6.01 -8.00 25.25
C PHE A 33 -5.25 -8.48 26.49
N SER A 34 -4.09 -7.86 26.79
CA SER A 34 -3.42 -8.00 28.08
C SER A 34 -4.16 -7.33 29.24
N SER A 35 -5.06 -6.35 29.03
CA SER A 35 -5.55 -5.45 30.10
C SER A 35 -7.07 -5.34 30.28
N ILE A 36 -7.93 -5.55 29.28
CA ILE A 36 -9.41 -5.66 29.48
C ILE A 36 -9.72 -6.89 30.31
N PHE A 37 -8.98 -7.95 30.02
CA PHE A 37 -9.03 -9.19 30.73
C PHE A 37 -8.37 -9.07 32.14
N TYR A 38 -7.52 -8.04 32.30
CA TYR A 38 -6.85 -7.63 33.55
C TYR A 38 -7.56 -6.48 34.28
N LEU A 39 -8.75 -6.05 33.82
CA LEU A 39 -9.52 -4.99 34.51
C LEU A 39 -9.95 -5.42 35.91
N GLU A 40 -9.93 -6.72 36.21
CA GLU A 40 -10.23 -7.22 37.55
C GLU A 40 -9.05 -7.16 38.53
N ASN A 41 -7.77 -7.13 38.11
CA ASN A 41 -6.66 -7.04 39.07
C ASN A 41 -5.30 -6.65 38.45
N LYS A 42 -4.96 -5.34 38.44
CA LYS A 42 -3.60 -4.74 38.41
C LYS A 42 -2.72 -4.83 37.14
N PHE A 43 -2.85 -3.91 36.17
CA PHE A 43 -1.67 -3.34 35.47
C PHE A 43 -1.90 -1.90 34.97
N SER A 44 -0.83 -1.08 35.04
CA SER A 44 -0.65 0.33 34.62
C SER A 44 -1.76 1.31 35.01
N ASP A 45 -1.48 2.16 36.00
CA ASP A 45 -2.34 3.28 36.46
C ASP A 45 -2.88 4.15 35.30
N ILE A 46 -2.21 4.16 34.14
CA ILE A 46 -2.55 5.00 32.98
C ILE A 46 -3.77 4.48 32.19
N LEU A 47 -3.98 3.16 32.05
CA LEU A 47 -5.11 2.62 31.27
C LEU A 47 -6.41 2.54 32.09
N GLN A 48 -6.32 2.23 33.38
CA GLN A 48 -7.41 2.41 34.34
C GLN A 48 -7.76 3.90 34.56
N GLU A 49 -6.86 4.84 34.26
CA GLU A 49 -7.23 6.26 34.22
C GLU A 49 -7.94 6.65 32.91
N ARG A 50 -7.62 6.02 31.78
CA ARG A 50 -8.10 6.41 30.44
C ARG A 50 -9.38 5.71 29.98
N PHE A 51 -9.54 4.41 30.22
CA PHE A 51 -10.70 3.61 29.75
C PHE A 51 -11.25 2.70 30.86
N ARG A 52 -11.79 3.30 31.92
CA ARG A 52 -12.33 2.58 33.09
C ARG A 52 -13.45 1.61 32.77
N ASP A 53 -14.20 1.87 31.72
CA ASP A 53 -15.37 1.09 31.32
C ASP A 53 -15.42 0.96 29.78
N PRO A 54 -14.78 -0.10 29.22
CA PRO A 54 -14.76 -0.33 27.77
C PRO A 54 -16.17 -0.59 27.21
N LYS A 55 -17.09 -1.10 28.02
CA LYS A 55 -18.46 -1.34 27.62
C LYS A 55 -19.22 -0.04 27.43
N SER A 56 -19.10 0.91 28.37
CA SER A 56 -19.65 2.25 28.20
C SER A 56 -19.09 2.98 26.97
N LEU A 57 -17.81 2.79 26.65
CA LEU A 57 -17.23 3.33 25.41
C LEU A 57 -17.89 2.73 24.16
N ALA A 58 -18.01 1.41 24.11
CA ALA A 58 -18.67 0.72 22.99
C ALA A 58 -20.14 1.16 22.84
N GLU A 59 -20.88 1.27 23.95
CA GLU A 59 -22.25 1.77 23.95
C GLU A 59 -22.34 3.22 23.42
N GLY A 60 -21.39 4.08 23.77
CA GLY A 60 -21.29 5.43 23.24
C GLY A 60 -21.00 5.48 21.73
N LEU A 61 -20.14 4.58 21.22
CA LEU A 61 -19.89 4.43 19.79
C LEU A 61 -21.16 3.93 19.06
N HIS A 62 -21.86 2.94 19.61
CA HIS A 62 -23.09 2.39 19.05
C HIS A 62 -24.21 3.43 18.98
N TYR A 63 -24.33 4.30 20.00
CA TYR A 63 -25.30 5.40 20.00
C TYR A 63 -25.12 6.35 18.81
N ASN A 64 -23.87 6.53 18.35
CA ASN A 64 -23.53 7.36 17.19
C ASN A 64 -23.46 6.57 15.87
N GLY A 65 -23.91 5.31 15.86
CA GLY A 65 -23.94 4.47 14.65
C GLY A 65 -22.61 3.82 14.27
N PHE A 66 -21.58 3.94 15.11
CA PHE A 66 -20.28 3.31 14.89
C PHE A 66 -20.23 1.87 15.39
N LYS A 67 -19.18 1.16 14.99
CA LYS A 67 -18.86 -0.20 15.42
C LYS A 67 -17.46 -0.23 16.03
N ALA A 68 -17.29 -1.01 17.09
CA ALA A 68 -16.04 -1.06 17.83
C ALA A 68 -15.21 -2.28 17.40
N ILE A 69 -14.02 -2.03 16.84
CA ILE A 69 -13.07 -3.08 16.41
C ILE A 69 -11.80 -3.01 17.25
N TRP A 70 -11.38 -4.17 17.76
CA TRP A 70 -10.30 -4.26 18.74
C TRP A 70 -9.21 -5.21 18.25
N MET A 71 -7.96 -4.80 18.41
CA MET A 71 -6.80 -5.57 18.01
C MET A 71 -6.43 -6.62 19.05
N LEU A 72 -6.09 -7.84 18.61
CA LEU A 72 -5.54 -8.92 19.44
C LEU A 72 -4.32 -9.53 18.76
N ASP A 73 -3.25 -9.67 19.54
CA ASP A 73 -2.02 -10.32 19.12
C ASP A 73 -1.94 -11.77 19.62
N PRO A 74 -1.16 -12.64 18.96
CA PRO A 74 -0.88 -13.98 19.45
C PRO A 74 0.06 -14.00 20.66
N GLY A 75 0.79 -12.91 20.93
CA GLY A 75 1.75 -12.83 22.04
C GLY A 75 1.05 -12.58 23.37
N ILE A 76 1.08 -13.55 24.29
CA ILE A 76 0.53 -13.42 25.64
C ILE A 76 1.66 -13.11 26.61
N LYS A 77 1.58 -11.95 27.27
CA LYS A 77 2.57 -11.50 28.25
C LYS A 77 2.83 -12.59 29.29
N GLN A 78 4.10 -12.91 29.49
CA GLN A 78 4.54 -13.89 30.48
C GLN A 78 4.53 -13.26 31.87
N GLU A 79 3.42 -13.37 32.58
CA GLU A 79 3.25 -12.72 33.89
C GLU A 79 2.33 -13.51 34.82
N GLU A 80 2.86 -13.90 35.98
CA GLU A 80 2.07 -14.60 37.01
C GLU A 80 1.00 -13.67 37.61
N GLY A 81 -0.22 -14.18 37.75
CA GLY A 81 -1.39 -13.40 38.19
C GLY A 81 -2.20 -12.84 37.03
N TYR A 82 -1.66 -12.87 35.81
CA TYR A 82 -2.42 -12.61 34.60
C TYR A 82 -3.28 -13.83 34.27
N PHE A 83 -4.60 -13.76 34.47
CA PHE A 83 -5.44 -14.94 34.33
C PHE A 83 -5.41 -15.60 32.91
N VAL A 84 -5.12 -14.87 31.81
CA VAL A 84 -4.90 -15.50 30.49
C VAL A 84 -3.63 -16.35 30.52
N TYR A 85 -2.52 -15.80 31.01
CA TYR A 85 -1.27 -16.55 31.16
C TYR A 85 -1.44 -17.73 32.13
N ASP A 86 -2.06 -17.51 33.29
CA ASP A 86 -2.28 -18.54 34.31
C ASP A 86 -3.19 -19.67 33.78
N SER A 87 -4.27 -19.32 33.07
CA SER A 87 -5.19 -20.30 32.48
C SER A 87 -4.56 -21.09 31.33
N GLY A 88 -3.73 -20.44 30.52
CA GLY A 88 -2.97 -21.08 29.45
C GLY A 88 -1.87 -22.00 29.98
N CYS A 89 -1.18 -21.61 31.06
CA CYS A 89 -0.24 -22.48 31.77
C CYS A 89 -0.95 -23.71 32.35
N LYS A 90 -2.09 -23.52 33.02
CA LYS A 90 -2.89 -24.61 33.59
C LYS A 90 -3.40 -25.59 32.53
N SER A 91 -3.67 -25.10 31.33
CA SER A 91 -4.23 -25.89 30.22
C SER A 91 -3.16 -26.40 29.23
N ASP A 92 -1.88 -26.09 29.49
CA ASP A 92 -0.74 -26.45 28.65
C ASP A 92 -0.96 -26.10 27.17
N VAL A 93 -1.18 -24.81 26.90
CA VAL A 93 -1.57 -24.29 25.57
C VAL A 93 -0.43 -23.72 24.74
N TRP A 94 0.76 -23.60 25.32
CA TRP A 94 1.87 -22.87 24.69
C TRP A 94 2.63 -23.70 23.66
N VAL A 95 3.14 -23.01 22.63
CA VAL A 95 4.21 -23.52 21.76
C VAL A 95 5.47 -23.77 22.60
N GLN A 96 6.21 -24.84 22.29
CA GLN A 96 7.36 -25.26 23.08
C GLN A 96 8.68 -25.03 22.33
N LYS A 97 9.77 -24.90 23.06
CA LYS A 97 11.12 -25.09 22.54
C LYS A 97 11.42 -26.59 22.38
N ALA A 98 12.52 -26.92 21.72
CA ALA A 98 13.00 -28.29 21.58
C ALA A 98 13.27 -29.01 22.91
N ASP A 99 13.50 -28.27 24.01
CA ASP A 99 13.68 -28.81 25.37
C ASP A 99 12.37 -29.12 26.11
N GLY A 100 11.21 -28.86 25.48
CA GLY A 100 9.87 -29.07 26.04
C GLY A 100 9.35 -27.95 26.94
N THR A 101 10.12 -26.88 27.18
CA THR A 101 9.65 -25.70 27.92
C THR A 101 8.93 -24.71 26.98
N PRO A 102 8.02 -23.86 27.48
CA PRO A 102 7.34 -22.85 26.65
C PRO A 102 8.33 -21.95 25.92
N PHE A 103 8.04 -21.64 24.65
CA PHE A 103 8.78 -20.62 23.92
C PHE A 103 8.40 -19.23 24.42
N VAL A 104 9.41 -18.40 24.66
CA VAL A 104 9.26 -17.00 25.06
C VAL A 104 9.92 -16.14 24.00
N GLY A 105 9.15 -15.24 23.39
CA GLY A 105 9.61 -14.25 22.42
C GLY A 105 9.36 -12.84 22.91
N GLU A 106 10.20 -11.89 22.48
CA GLU A 106 10.02 -10.48 22.77
C GLU A 106 9.05 -9.86 21.75
N VAL A 107 7.98 -9.21 22.21
CA VAL A 107 7.03 -8.45 21.37
C VAL A 107 6.62 -7.16 22.11
N TRP A 108 5.50 -6.53 21.75
CA TRP A 108 5.04 -5.25 22.28
C TRP A 108 5.00 -5.16 23.82
N PRO A 109 4.34 -6.07 24.57
CA PRO A 109 4.35 -6.05 26.03
C PRO A 109 5.63 -6.65 26.67
N GLY A 110 6.68 -6.92 25.89
CA GLY A 110 7.92 -7.55 26.33
C GLY A 110 7.90 -9.08 26.16
N PRO A 111 8.40 -9.85 27.14
CA PRO A 111 8.44 -11.32 27.07
C PRO A 111 7.03 -11.93 26.97
N CYS A 112 6.78 -12.70 25.92
CA CYS A 112 5.49 -13.35 25.67
C CYS A 112 5.61 -14.83 25.31
N VAL A 113 4.60 -15.59 25.71
CA VAL A 113 4.34 -16.95 25.26
C VAL A 113 3.28 -16.95 24.15
N PHE A 114 3.30 -17.97 23.30
CA PHE A 114 2.46 -18.04 22.10
C PHE A 114 1.52 -19.25 22.18
N PRO A 115 0.19 -19.10 22.02
CA PRO A 115 -0.74 -20.22 21.93
C PRO A 115 -0.42 -21.10 20.73
N ASP A 116 -0.50 -22.41 20.93
CA ASP A 116 -0.35 -23.41 19.88
C ASP A 116 -1.70 -23.75 19.24
N TYR A 117 -2.17 -22.89 18.32
CA TYR A 117 -3.46 -23.04 17.64
C TYR A 117 -3.61 -24.33 16.80
N THR A 118 -2.52 -25.09 16.62
CA THR A 118 -2.54 -26.41 15.95
C THR A 118 -3.29 -27.47 16.78
N GLN A 119 -3.51 -27.22 18.06
CA GLN A 119 -4.26 -28.08 18.96
C GLN A 119 -5.71 -27.61 19.13
N SER A 120 -6.67 -28.52 18.93
CA SER A 120 -8.10 -28.28 19.13
C SER A 120 -8.44 -27.71 20.51
N LYS A 121 -7.81 -28.24 21.57
CA LYS A 121 -7.98 -27.73 22.95
C LYS A 121 -7.58 -26.25 23.08
N VAL A 122 -6.55 -25.81 22.35
CA VAL A 122 -6.04 -24.44 22.38
C VAL A 122 -6.96 -23.51 21.60
N ARG A 123 -7.45 -23.96 20.44
CA ARG A 123 -8.48 -23.23 19.68
C ARG A 123 -9.75 -23.00 20.52
N SER A 124 -10.21 -24.02 21.23
CA SER A 124 -11.36 -23.88 22.14
C SER A 124 -11.07 -22.97 23.34
N TRP A 125 -9.86 -23.02 23.90
CA TRP A 125 -9.45 -22.10 24.97
C TRP A 125 -9.47 -20.64 24.49
N TRP A 126 -8.88 -20.36 23.32
CA TRP A 126 -8.90 -19.03 22.71
C TRP A 126 -10.31 -18.55 22.38
N ALA A 127 -11.14 -19.41 21.79
CA ALA A 127 -12.51 -19.08 21.43
C ALA A 127 -13.36 -18.68 22.66
N ASN A 128 -13.15 -19.31 23.81
CA ASN A 128 -13.83 -18.90 25.06
C ASN A 128 -13.35 -17.54 25.57
N LEU A 129 -12.06 -17.23 25.47
CA LEU A 129 -11.56 -15.89 25.78
C LEU A 129 -12.17 -14.85 24.83
N VAL A 130 -12.17 -15.11 23.53
CA VAL A 130 -12.80 -14.19 22.56
C VAL A 130 -14.30 -14.01 22.84
N LYS A 131 -15.02 -15.07 23.20
CA LYS A 131 -16.43 -15.00 23.56
C LYS A 131 -16.67 -14.03 24.73
N ASP A 132 -15.89 -14.17 25.80
CA ASP A 132 -16.03 -13.33 26.99
C ASP A 132 -15.60 -11.89 26.68
N PHE A 133 -14.57 -11.69 25.86
CA PHE A 133 -14.13 -10.37 25.42
C PHE A 133 -15.21 -9.63 24.64
N VAL A 134 -15.90 -10.32 23.71
CA VAL A 134 -16.97 -9.75 22.89
C VAL A 134 -18.14 -9.25 23.72
N SER A 135 -18.36 -9.81 24.91
CA SER A 135 -19.41 -9.35 25.83
C SER A 135 -19.26 -7.89 26.29
N ASN A 136 -18.08 -7.27 26.09
CA ASN A 136 -17.82 -5.86 26.35
C ASN A 136 -18.32 -4.91 25.24
N GLY A 137 -19.11 -5.39 24.27
CA GLY A 137 -19.65 -4.55 23.19
C GLY A 137 -18.76 -4.46 21.95
N VAL A 138 -17.80 -5.38 21.80
CA VAL A 138 -16.93 -5.49 20.62
C VAL A 138 -17.74 -6.05 19.44
N ASP A 139 -17.70 -5.37 18.29
CA ASP A 139 -18.40 -5.83 17.07
C ASP A 139 -17.47 -6.58 16.11
N GLY A 140 -16.17 -6.31 16.18
CA GLY A 140 -15.16 -6.88 15.28
C GLY A 140 -13.82 -7.05 15.96
N ILE A 141 -13.01 -7.99 15.46
CA ILE A 141 -11.68 -8.27 15.99
C ILE A 141 -10.65 -8.19 14.87
N TRP A 142 -9.51 -7.55 15.16
CA TRP A 142 -8.35 -7.47 14.29
C TRP A 142 -7.20 -8.32 14.87
N ASN A 143 -6.81 -9.40 14.20
CA ASN A 143 -5.66 -10.21 14.56
C ASN A 143 -4.40 -9.72 13.85
N ASP A 144 -3.49 -9.11 14.61
CA ASP A 144 -2.22 -8.60 14.12
C ASP A 144 -1.04 -9.47 14.62
N MET A 145 0.13 -9.26 14.04
CA MET A 145 1.39 -9.92 14.43
C MET A 145 1.34 -11.44 14.38
N ASN A 146 0.40 -11.99 13.60
CA ASN A 146 0.02 -13.41 13.62
C ASN A 146 0.66 -14.26 12.53
N GLU A 147 1.76 -13.79 11.92
CA GLU A 147 2.65 -14.61 11.08
C GLU A 147 3.18 -15.89 11.77
N PRO A 148 3.62 -15.91 13.04
CA PRO A 148 3.70 -14.85 14.06
C PRO A 148 5.02 -14.07 14.07
N ALA A 149 4.93 -12.77 14.35
CA ALA A 149 6.07 -11.87 14.43
C ALA A 149 6.70 -11.87 15.83
N VAL A 150 8.03 -11.88 15.89
CA VAL A 150 8.82 -11.79 17.13
C VAL A 150 9.91 -10.73 16.95
N PHE A 151 10.03 -9.84 17.93
CA PHE A 151 11.05 -8.80 17.94
C PHE A 151 12.42 -9.36 18.33
N LYS A 152 13.46 -8.57 18.01
CA LYS A 152 14.86 -8.83 18.43
C LYS A 152 15.43 -10.19 17.98
N VAL A 153 14.86 -10.80 16.93
CA VAL A 153 15.39 -11.99 16.26
C VAL A 153 15.57 -11.71 14.76
N VAL A 154 16.59 -12.32 14.14
CA VAL A 154 16.99 -12.06 12.74
C VAL A 154 15.86 -12.43 11.76
N THR A 155 15.21 -13.57 11.99
CA THR A 155 14.14 -14.09 11.13
C THR A 155 12.80 -13.38 11.34
N LYS A 156 12.69 -12.50 12.35
CA LYS A 156 11.44 -11.82 12.77
C LYS A 156 10.27 -12.75 13.09
N THR A 157 10.53 -14.04 13.31
CA THR A 157 9.55 -15.05 13.73
C THR A 157 10.18 -16.01 14.73
N MET A 158 9.39 -16.94 15.28
CA MET A 158 9.89 -17.90 16.26
C MET A 158 10.89 -18.90 15.64
N PRO A 159 11.83 -19.47 16.41
CA PRO A 159 12.81 -20.42 15.89
C PRO A 159 12.15 -21.62 15.18
N GLU A 160 12.75 -22.05 14.07
CA GLU A 160 12.20 -23.16 13.25
C GLU A 160 12.08 -24.47 14.03
N ASN A 161 12.96 -24.71 15.01
CA ASN A 161 12.97 -25.89 15.87
C ASN A 161 12.02 -25.80 17.07
N ASN A 162 11.23 -24.73 17.18
CA ASN A 162 10.10 -24.71 18.10
C ASN A 162 9.11 -25.80 17.71
N VAL A 163 8.41 -26.33 18.70
CA VAL A 163 7.60 -27.53 18.59
C VAL A 163 6.14 -27.18 18.78
N HIS A 164 5.33 -27.56 17.78
CA HIS A 164 3.88 -27.54 17.82
C HIS A 164 3.37 -28.96 18.01
N ARG A 165 2.37 -29.13 18.86
CA ARG A 165 1.81 -30.43 19.25
C ARG A 165 0.48 -30.65 18.55
N GLY A 166 0.45 -30.42 17.24
CA GLY A 166 -0.78 -30.36 16.45
C GLY A 166 -1.63 -31.62 16.51
N ASP A 167 -2.93 -31.44 16.27
CA ASP A 167 -3.85 -32.57 16.11
C ASP A 167 -3.40 -33.45 14.94
N SER A 168 -3.67 -34.76 14.99
CA SER A 168 -3.24 -35.71 13.95
C SER A 168 -3.73 -35.34 12.53
N GLU A 169 -4.92 -34.72 12.43
CA GLU A 169 -5.51 -34.23 11.18
C GLU A 169 -4.77 -33.03 10.57
N LEU A 170 -3.98 -32.31 11.38
CA LEU A 170 -3.15 -31.19 10.97
C LEU A 170 -1.67 -31.58 10.84
N GLY A 171 -1.33 -32.87 10.83
CA GLY A 171 0.06 -33.34 10.69
C GLY A 171 0.78 -33.72 11.98
N GLY A 172 0.10 -33.62 13.14
CA GLY A 172 0.61 -34.12 14.41
C GLY A 172 1.71 -33.26 15.05
N HIS A 173 2.61 -33.90 15.79
CA HIS A 173 3.73 -33.22 16.43
C HIS A 173 4.79 -32.85 15.39
N GLN A 174 5.01 -31.55 15.16
CA GLN A 174 5.95 -31.04 14.16
C GLN A 174 6.67 -29.78 14.64
N ASN A 175 7.73 -29.43 13.92
CA ASN A 175 8.47 -28.20 14.11
C ASN A 175 7.70 -26.99 13.56
N HIS A 176 8.08 -25.79 13.99
CA HIS A 176 7.46 -24.53 13.58
C HIS A 176 7.48 -24.35 12.06
N SER A 177 8.57 -24.71 11.39
CA SER A 177 8.70 -24.62 9.93
C SER A 177 7.64 -25.42 9.15
N PHE A 178 7.06 -26.47 9.75
CA PHE A 178 5.95 -27.22 9.16
C PHE A 178 4.64 -26.43 9.18
N TYR A 179 4.42 -25.64 10.24
CA TYR A 179 3.19 -24.90 10.52
C TYR A 179 3.27 -23.39 10.18
N HIS A 180 4.46 -22.90 9.86
CA HIS A 180 4.73 -21.52 9.46
C HIS A 180 4.64 -21.34 7.94
N ASN A 181 4.48 -20.09 7.49
CA ASN A 181 4.57 -19.69 6.08
C ASN A 181 6.03 -19.67 5.62
N VAL A 182 6.67 -20.82 5.40
CA VAL A 182 7.98 -20.83 4.74
C VAL A 182 7.79 -21.18 3.26
N VAL A 183 7.75 -20.14 2.41
CA VAL A 183 8.09 -20.31 0.99
C VAL A 183 9.60 -20.50 0.93
N PHE A 184 10.05 -21.74 0.94
CA PHE A 184 11.34 -22.10 0.37
C PHE A 184 11.13 -23.09 -0.76
N PHE A 185 11.82 -22.82 -1.88
CA PHE A 185 12.08 -23.74 -2.97
C PHE A 185 12.62 -25.07 -2.41
N ASN A 186 11.72 -26.03 -2.13
CA ASN A 186 11.90 -27.48 -2.25
C ASN A 186 10.72 -28.22 -1.60
N LEU A 187 9.77 -28.62 -2.44
CA LEU A 187 9.00 -29.88 -2.41
C LEU A 187 8.79 -30.63 -1.07
N TYR A 188 8.33 -30.00 0.01
CA TYR A 188 7.66 -30.69 1.13
C TYR A 188 6.53 -29.79 1.68
N HIS A 189 5.37 -30.39 1.98
CA HIS A 189 4.14 -29.71 2.42
C HIS A 189 4.38 -28.83 3.67
N SER A 190 4.62 -27.54 3.48
CA SER A 190 4.55 -26.53 4.54
C SER A 190 3.12 -25.98 4.57
N PHE A 191 2.46 -26.09 5.73
CA PHE A 191 1.10 -25.62 5.95
C PHE A 191 1.17 -24.29 6.68
N GLY A 192 0.84 -23.19 6.00
CA GLY A 192 0.84 -21.84 6.55
C GLY A 192 -0.24 -21.52 7.59
N VAL A 193 -0.48 -22.40 8.55
CA VAL A 193 -1.76 -22.46 9.26
C VAL A 193 -1.82 -21.68 10.57
N TYR A 194 -0.71 -21.17 11.12
CA TYR A 194 -0.73 -20.46 12.40
C TYR A 194 -1.73 -19.28 12.41
N GLY A 195 -1.55 -18.31 11.50
CA GLY A 195 -2.44 -17.16 11.38
C GLY A 195 -3.87 -17.54 10.99
N LEU A 196 -4.03 -18.51 10.08
CA LEU A 196 -5.34 -19.08 9.72
C LEU A 196 -6.07 -19.66 10.95
N LEU A 197 -5.38 -20.43 11.79
CA LEU A 197 -5.99 -21.10 12.93
C LEU A 197 -6.27 -20.12 14.08
N MET A 198 -5.47 -19.07 14.24
CA MET A 198 -5.82 -17.95 15.12
C MET A 198 -7.09 -17.26 14.63
N ALA A 199 -7.14 -16.85 13.36
CA ALA A 199 -8.31 -16.18 12.78
C ALA A 199 -9.57 -17.05 12.86
N ARG A 200 -9.45 -18.36 12.60
CA ARG A 200 -10.53 -19.34 12.78
C ARG A 200 -10.99 -19.40 14.24
N SER A 201 -10.07 -19.48 15.20
CA SER A 201 -10.41 -19.56 16.62
C SER A 201 -11.11 -18.28 17.10
N THR A 202 -10.66 -17.12 16.62
CA THR A 202 -11.31 -15.83 16.85
C THR A 202 -12.72 -15.80 16.27
N TYR A 203 -12.89 -16.21 15.01
CA TYR A 203 -14.20 -16.30 14.36
C TYR A 203 -15.17 -17.22 15.12
N GLU A 204 -14.71 -18.40 15.52
CA GLU A 204 -15.49 -19.35 16.31
C GLU A 204 -15.87 -18.75 17.68
N GLY A 205 -14.96 -18.05 18.35
CA GLY A 205 -15.24 -17.34 19.61
C GLY A 205 -16.29 -16.24 19.49
N MET A 206 -16.20 -15.40 18.44
CA MET A 206 -17.21 -14.37 18.17
C MET A 206 -18.58 -14.99 17.88
N LYS A 207 -18.62 -16.09 17.12
CA LYS A 207 -19.86 -16.82 16.85
C LYS A 207 -20.45 -17.46 18.11
N LEU A 208 -19.62 -17.93 19.05
CA LEU A 208 -20.07 -18.42 20.35
C LEU A 208 -20.64 -17.30 21.24
N ALA A 209 -20.20 -16.06 21.07
CA ALA A 209 -20.74 -14.92 21.80
C ALA A 209 -22.15 -14.55 21.31
N ASN A 210 -22.37 -14.57 19.99
CA ASN A 210 -23.67 -14.30 19.39
C ASN A 210 -23.85 -15.05 18.07
N GLU A 211 -24.64 -16.13 18.09
CA GLU A 211 -24.89 -16.97 16.90
C GLU A 211 -25.72 -16.27 15.82
N ASN A 212 -26.40 -15.17 16.16
CA ASN A 212 -27.27 -14.42 15.27
C ASN A 212 -26.57 -13.24 14.58
N LYS A 213 -25.29 -12.98 14.88
CA LYS A 213 -24.49 -11.93 14.22
C LYS A 213 -23.41 -12.54 13.35
N ARG A 214 -23.07 -11.86 12.25
CA ARG A 214 -21.94 -12.21 11.38
C ARG A 214 -20.64 -11.73 12.05
N PRO A 215 -19.69 -12.62 12.36
CA PRO A 215 -18.40 -12.19 12.89
C PRO A 215 -17.61 -11.38 11.87
N PHE A 216 -17.04 -10.26 12.28
CA PHE A 216 -16.02 -9.56 11.53
C PHE A 216 -14.65 -9.81 12.15
N VAL A 217 -13.82 -10.58 11.46
CA VAL A 217 -12.41 -10.80 11.82
C VAL A 217 -11.54 -10.23 10.69
N LEU A 218 -10.60 -9.38 11.04
CA LEU A 218 -9.53 -8.90 10.16
C LEU A 218 -8.23 -9.61 10.57
N THR A 219 -7.41 -10.08 9.65
CA THR A 219 -6.14 -10.74 9.99
C THR A 219 -5.01 -10.36 9.05
N ARG A 220 -3.76 -10.29 9.55
CA ARG A 220 -2.60 -9.94 8.72
C ARG A 220 -2.12 -11.14 7.92
N ALA A 221 -1.91 -12.24 8.64
CA ALA A 221 -1.37 -13.46 8.09
C ALA A 221 -2.46 -14.54 7.98
N GLY A 222 -2.43 -15.26 6.86
CA GLY A 222 -3.35 -16.34 6.58
C GLY A 222 -2.78 -17.37 5.62
N PHE A 223 -3.66 -18.26 5.16
CA PHE A 223 -3.37 -19.28 4.15
C PHE A 223 -4.56 -19.44 3.21
N VAL A 224 -4.43 -20.29 2.19
CA VAL A 224 -5.56 -20.68 1.34
C VAL A 224 -6.68 -21.22 2.23
N GLY A 225 -7.85 -20.58 2.15
CA GLY A 225 -9.01 -20.91 2.97
C GLY A 225 -9.24 -19.98 4.18
N SER A 226 -8.38 -18.99 4.42
CA SER A 226 -8.58 -17.95 5.46
C SER A 226 -9.81 -17.09 5.22
N GLN A 227 -10.22 -16.87 3.97
CA GLN A 227 -11.41 -16.09 3.61
C GLN A 227 -12.72 -16.62 4.21
N ARG A 228 -12.74 -17.89 4.68
CA ARG A 228 -13.89 -18.47 5.37
C ARG A 228 -14.10 -17.90 6.77
N TYR A 229 -13.05 -17.32 7.35
CA TYR A 229 -13.01 -16.89 8.74
C TYR A 229 -12.67 -15.41 8.90
N ALA A 230 -11.91 -14.82 7.97
CA ALA A 230 -11.44 -13.44 8.12
C ALA A 230 -11.24 -12.70 6.78
N ALA A 231 -11.45 -11.39 6.83
CA ALA A 231 -10.91 -10.43 5.88
C ALA A 231 -9.40 -10.23 6.11
N THR A 232 -8.70 -9.65 5.14
CA THR A 232 -7.26 -9.35 5.25
C THR A 232 -6.99 -7.89 4.89
N TRP A 233 -5.94 -7.29 5.43
CA TRP A 233 -5.35 -6.09 4.83
C TRP A 233 -3.98 -6.41 4.26
N THR A 234 -3.42 -5.50 3.46
CA THR A 234 -2.15 -5.74 2.75
C THR A 234 -0.89 -5.53 3.61
N GLY A 235 -1.05 -5.46 4.94
CA GLY A 235 0.04 -5.19 5.87
C GLY A 235 0.44 -3.71 5.94
N ASP A 236 1.51 -3.48 6.68
CA ASP A 236 2.05 -2.16 7.07
C ASP A 236 2.78 -1.50 5.89
N ASN A 237 2.02 -0.88 5.00
CA ASN A 237 2.53 -0.19 3.81
C ASN A 237 3.18 1.17 4.15
N LEU A 238 3.98 1.72 3.23
CA LEU A 238 4.61 3.03 3.38
C LEU A 238 3.74 4.13 2.76
N SER A 239 3.84 5.34 3.31
CA SER A 239 3.22 6.56 2.77
C SER A 239 3.96 7.09 1.54
N THR A 240 4.04 6.31 0.46
CA THR A 240 4.67 6.70 -0.82
C THR A 240 3.77 6.44 -2.03
N TRP A 241 4.08 7.08 -3.17
CA TRP A 241 3.34 6.93 -4.42
C TRP A 241 3.47 5.52 -5.01
N GLU A 242 4.60 4.87 -4.80
CA GLU A 242 4.88 3.50 -5.25
C GLU A 242 3.99 2.50 -4.50
N HIS A 243 3.88 2.64 -3.18
CA HIS A 243 2.98 1.81 -2.37
C HIS A 243 1.51 2.06 -2.70
N PHE A 244 1.13 3.30 -3.01
CA PHE A 244 -0.20 3.60 -3.55
C PHE A 244 -0.44 2.84 -4.86
N HIS A 245 0.47 2.94 -5.83
CA HIS A 245 0.35 2.23 -7.11
C HIS A 245 0.27 0.71 -6.92
N MET A 246 1.17 0.14 -6.12
CA MET A 246 1.20 -1.30 -5.81
C MET A 246 -0.07 -1.80 -5.14
N SER A 247 -0.77 -0.95 -4.37
CA SER A 247 -1.96 -1.35 -3.64
C SER A 247 -3.08 -1.89 -4.53
N ILE A 248 -3.22 -1.37 -5.77
CA ILE A 248 -4.18 -1.88 -6.76
C ILE A 248 -3.85 -3.34 -7.11
N SER A 249 -2.60 -3.58 -7.52
CA SER A 249 -2.13 -4.92 -7.89
C SER A 249 -2.22 -5.91 -6.73
N MET A 250 -1.92 -5.49 -5.49
CA MET A 250 -2.03 -6.35 -4.31
C MET A 250 -3.47 -6.78 -4.03
N VAL A 251 -4.43 -5.85 -4.04
CA VAL A 251 -5.85 -6.17 -3.82
C VAL A 251 -6.38 -7.11 -4.91
N LEU A 252 -6.00 -6.88 -6.16
CA LEU A 252 -6.40 -7.74 -7.29
C LEU A 252 -5.84 -9.16 -7.16
N GLN A 253 -4.56 -9.30 -6.80
CA GLN A 253 -3.93 -10.61 -6.63
C GLN A 253 -4.48 -11.39 -5.43
N LEU A 254 -4.80 -10.71 -4.32
CA LEU A 254 -5.50 -11.33 -3.19
C LEU A 254 -6.89 -11.84 -3.60
N GLY A 255 -7.64 -11.03 -4.34
CA GLY A 255 -8.93 -11.42 -4.91
C GLY A 255 -8.82 -12.68 -5.79
N LEU A 256 -7.89 -12.69 -6.74
CA LEU A 256 -7.61 -13.85 -7.60
C LEU A 256 -7.15 -15.10 -6.81
N SER A 257 -6.49 -14.89 -5.67
CA SER A 257 -6.04 -15.96 -4.76
C SER A 257 -7.14 -16.44 -3.81
N GLY A 258 -8.38 -15.95 -3.97
CA GLY A 258 -9.54 -16.40 -3.22
C GLY A 258 -9.83 -15.60 -1.95
N GLN A 259 -9.21 -14.43 -1.74
CA GLN A 259 -9.50 -13.51 -0.64
C GLN A 259 -10.28 -12.29 -1.17
N PRO A 260 -11.64 -12.32 -1.18
CA PRO A 260 -12.45 -11.27 -1.78
C PRO A 260 -12.57 -10.00 -0.92
N PHE A 261 -12.26 -10.07 0.38
CA PHE A 261 -12.37 -8.95 1.30
C PHE A 261 -10.97 -8.49 1.73
N SER A 262 -10.36 -7.65 0.89
CA SER A 262 -9.02 -7.11 1.10
C SER A 262 -8.87 -5.64 0.74
N GLY A 263 -7.88 -4.97 1.33
CA GLY A 263 -7.58 -3.56 1.09
C GLY A 263 -6.30 -3.12 1.81
N PRO A 264 -5.66 -2.02 1.38
CA PRO A 264 -4.51 -1.45 2.06
C PRO A 264 -4.90 -0.46 3.16
N ASP A 265 -3.91 -0.01 3.93
CA ASP A 265 -4.05 1.19 4.76
C ASP A 265 -3.90 2.44 3.88
N LEU A 266 -4.98 3.21 3.81
CA LEU A 266 -5.09 4.36 2.92
C LEU A 266 -4.27 5.52 3.46
N GLY A 267 -3.32 6.00 2.64
CA GLY A 267 -2.30 6.97 3.06
C GLY A 267 -0.96 6.34 3.43
N GLY A 268 -0.91 5.01 3.62
CA GLY A 268 0.26 4.31 4.14
C GLY A 268 0.25 4.23 5.66
N PHE A 269 0.76 3.14 6.23
CA PHE A 269 0.93 2.98 7.67
C PHE A 269 2.18 3.71 8.18
N ALA A 270 3.32 3.47 7.54
CA ALA A 270 4.62 3.97 7.98
C ALA A 270 5.04 5.24 7.23
N GLY A 271 5.51 6.23 7.99
CA GLY A 271 5.83 7.57 7.49
C GLY A 271 4.61 8.51 7.37
N ASN A 272 4.83 9.70 6.79
CA ASN A 272 3.79 10.74 6.68
C ASN A 272 3.33 10.88 5.23
N ALA A 273 2.02 10.74 4.98
CA ALA A 273 1.45 11.08 3.69
C ALA A 273 1.53 12.60 3.41
N THR A 274 1.63 12.96 2.13
CA THR A 274 1.28 14.31 1.68
C THR A 274 -0.24 14.41 1.49
N PRO A 275 -0.87 15.58 1.67
CA PRO A 275 -2.29 15.78 1.38
C PRO A 275 -2.73 15.24 0.02
N ARG A 276 -1.93 15.46 -1.03
CA ARG A 276 -2.25 14.98 -2.38
C ARG A 276 -2.17 13.46 -2.49
N LEU A 277 -1.15 12.84 -1.90
CA LEU A 277 -1.05 11.38 -1.84
C LEU A 277 -2.25 10.78 -1.11
N PHE A 278 -2.57 11.31 0.08
CA PHE A 278 -3.68 10.83 0.89
C PHE A 278 -5.03 10.97 0.16
N GLY A 279 -5.32 12.16 -0.38
CA GLY A 279 -6.58 12.42 -1.09
C GLY A 279 -6.78 11.52 -2.30
N ARG A 280 -5.73 11.30 -3.11
CA ARG A 280 -5.81 10.43 -4.28
C ARG A 280 -5.90 8.95 -3.92
N TRP A 281 -5.17 8.53 -2.89
CA TRP A 281 -5.28 7.17 -2.36
C TRP A 281 -6.66 6.91 -1.79
N MET A 282 -7.27 7.86 -1.07
CA MET A 282 -8.66 7.77 -0.60
C MET A 282 -9.65 7.68 -1.77
N GLY A 283 -9.43 8.45 -2.83
CA GLY A 283 -10.22 8.40 -4.07
C GLY A 283 -10.36 6.97 -4.62
N VAL A 284 -9.24 6.27 -4.78
CA VAL A 284 -9.22 4.89 -5.27
C VAL A 284 -9.62 3.89 -4.19
N GLY A 285 -9.06 4.04 -2.99
CA GLY A 285 -9.22 3.14 -1.85
C GLY A 285 -10.63 3.02 -1.34
N SER A 286 -11.43 4.09 -1.47
CA SER A 286 -12.85 4.08 -1.17
C SER A 286 -13.65 3.06 -2.02
N LEU A 287 -13.11 2.62 -3.16
CA LEU A 287 -13.73 1.65 -4.06
C LEU A 287 -13.17 0.23 -3.90
N PHE A 288 -12.18 0.01 -3.02
CA PHE A 288 -11.71 -1.32 -2.68
C PHE A 288 -12.70 -2.08 -1.77
N PRO A 289 -12.65 -3.43 -1.72
CA PRO A 289 -13.52 -4.22 -0.87
C PRO A 289 -13.41 -3.81 0.61
N PHE A 290 -12.18 -3.71 1.11
CA PHE A 290 -11.85 -3.15 2.42
C PHE A 290 -11.25 -1.74 2.27
N CYS A 291 -11.70 -0.81 3.11
CA CYS A 291 -11.34 0.61 3.05
C CYS A 291 -11.12 1.12 4.49
N ARG A 292 -9.87 1.43 4.84
CA ARG A 292 -9.45 1.90 6.17
C ARG A 292 -8.31 2.91 6.03
N GLY A 293 -8.40 4.06 6.71
CA GLY A 293 -7.23 4.90 7.01
C GLY A 293 -6.60 4.46 8.34
N HIS A 294 -5.28 4.34 8.39
CA HIS A 294 -4.53 3.86 9.55
C HIS A 294 -3.06 4.28 9.45
N SER A 295 -2.40 4.56 10.57
CA SER A 295 -1.03 5.07 10.63
C SER A 295 -0.30 4.58 11.87
N GLU A 296 1.04 4.58 11.82
CA GLU A 296 1.87 4.23 12.97
C GLU A 296 1.92 5.37 14.01
N GLU A 297 2.22 5.01 15.26
CA GLU A 297 2.41 5.99 16.33
C GLU A 297 3.54 6.98 16.00
N GLY A 298 3.26 8.28 16.18
CA GLY A 298 4.25 9.35 15.97
C GLY A 298 4.26 9.93 14.55
N THR A 299 3.37 9.45 13.67
CA THR A 299 3.06 10.09 12.38
C THR A 299 1.93 11.11 12.52
N LYS A 300 1.61 11.81 11.43
CA LYS A 300 0.36 12.57 11.32
C LYS A 300 -0.82 11.60 11.30
N ASP A 301 -1.82 11.90 12.11
CA ASP A 301 -3.19 11.40 12.05
C ASP A 301 -3.65 11.13 10.59
N HIS A 302 -3.94 9.87 10.23
CA HIS A 302 -4.43 9.46 8.89
C HIS A 302 -5.97 9.53 8.74
N GLU A 303 -6.63 10.38 9.51
CA GLU A 303 -8.03 10.74 9.33
C GLU A 303 -8.23 11.76 8.19
N PRO A 304 -9.36 11.74 7.46
CA PRO A 304 -9.58 12.62 6.31
C PRO A 304 -9.40 14.13 6.53
N TRP A 305 -9.62 14.62 7.74
CA TRP A 305 -9.51 16.05 8.09
C TRP A 305 -8.10 16.50 8.48
N SER A 306 -7.15 15.57 8.59
CA SER A 306 -5.79 15.87 9.07
C SER A 306 -4.90 16.53 8.00
N PHE A 307 -5.35 16.55 6.74
CA PHE A 307 -4.57 16.98 5.57
C PHE A 307 -5.03 18.30 4.94
N GLY A 308 -5.85 19.08 5.64
CA GLY A 308 -6.38 20.36 5.16
C GLY A 308 -7.75 20.22 4.47
N GLU A 309 -8.44 21.35 4.30
CA GLU A 309 -9.83 21.39 3.82
C GLU A 309 -9.97 20.88 2.38
N GLU A 310 -8.98 21.13 1.53
CA GLU A 310 -8.97 20.66 0.14
C GLU A 310 -8.86 19.13 0.06
N CYS A 311 -8.01 18.53 0.89
CA CYS A 311 -7.88 17.07 0.96
C CYS A 311 -9.14 16.43 1.58
N GLU A 312 -9.66 17.05 2.64
CA GLU A 312 -10.89 16.62 3.30
C GLU A 312 -12.08 16.58 2.31
N GLU A 313 -12.19 17.59 1.44
CA GLU A 313 -13.22 17.66 0.41
C GLU A 313 -13.11 16.49 -0.58
N VAL A 314 -11.91 16.18 -1.08
CA VAL A 314 -11.68 15.02 -1.96
C VAL A 314 -12.06 13.71 -1.27
N CYS A 315 -11.64 13.53 -0.01
CA CYS A 315 -11.99 12.36 0.77
C CYS A 315 -13.51 12.25 0.97
N ARG A 316 -14.18 13.37 1.24
CA ARG A 316 -15.65 13.43 1.39
C ARG A 316 -16.36 13.01 0.11
N LEU A 317 -15.89 13.46 -1.06
CA LEU A 317 -16.44 13.04 -2.36
C LEU A 317 -16.20 11.54 -2.60
N ALA A 318 -14.97 11.06 -2.39
CA ALA A 318 -14.61 9.64 -2.54
C ALA A 318 -15.51 8.73 -1.69
N LEU A 319 -15.68 9.10 -0.42
CA LEU A 319 -16.50 8.33 0.49
C LEU A 319 -18.00 8.40 0.14
N LYS A 320 -18.51 9.55 -0.32
CA LYS A 320 -19.89 9.62 -0.86
C LYS A 320 -20.09 8.68 -2.05
N ARG A 321 -19.08 8.51 -2.93
CA ARG A 321 -19.14 7.49 -4.00
C ARG A 321 -19.27 6.09 -3.44
N ARG A 322 -18.44 5.75 -2.44
CA ARG A 322 -18.52 4.44 -1.76
C ARG A 322 -19.91 4.16 -1.22
N TYR A 323 -20.50 5.08 -0.46
CA TYR A 323 -21.82 4.89 0.15
C TYR A 323 -22.95 4.78 -0.88
N ARG A 324 -22.89 5.59 -1.95
CA ARG A 324 -23.80 5.44 -3.10
C ARG A 324 -23.68 4.07 -3.75
N LEU A 325 -22.48 3.49 -3.79
CA LEU A 325 -22.21 2.19 -4.41
C LEU A 325 -22.33 1.00 -3.45
N ILE A 326 -22.73 1.18 -2.20
CA ILE A 326 -22.94 0.07 -1.26
C ILE A 326 -23.89 -1.00 -1.80
N PRO A 327 -25.04 -0.68 -2.44
CA PRO A 327 -25.91 -1.71 -3.02
C PRO A 327 -25.20 -2.58 -4.07
N LEU A 328 -24.34 -1.97 -4.90
CA LEU A 328 -23.49 -2.69 -5.85
C LEU A 328 -22.44 -3.54 -5.13
N ILE A 329 -21.64 -2.93 -4.23
CA ILE A 329 -20.57 -3.61 -3.49
C ILE A 329 -21.13 -4.81 -2.70
N TYR A 330 -22.28 -4.65 -2.05
CA TYR A 330 -22.94 -5.70 -1.29
C TYR A 330 -23.42 -6.85 -2.19
N THR A 331 -23.97 -6.52 -3.36
CA THR A 331 -24.31 -7.53 -4.38
C THR A 331 -23.07 -8.27 -4.89
N LEU A 332 -21.94 -7.59 -5.04
CA LEU A 332 -20.68 -8.22 -5.42
C LEU A 332 -20.15 -9.16 -4.32
N PHE A 333 -20.30 -8.80 -3.04
CA PHE A 333 -19.99 -9.73 -1.95
C PHE A 333 -20.91 -10.96 -1.95
N TYR A 334 -22.19 -10.81 -2.31
CA TYR A 334 -23.07 -11.96 -2.52
C TYR A 334 -22.57 -12.88 -3.64
N PHE A 335 -22.08 -12.34 -4.75
CA PHE A 335 -21.46 -13.14 -5.81
C PHE A 335 -20.13 -13.77 -5.39
N ALA A 336 -19.31 -13.07 -4.60
CA ALA A 336 -18.11 -13.64 -4.02
C ALA A 336 -18.43 -14.83 -3.11
N HIS A 337 -19.45 -14.70 -2.28
CA HIS A 337 -19.93 -15.77 -1.39
C HIS A 337 -20.49 -16.98 -2.15
N THR A 338 -21.28 -16.77 -3.20
CA THR A 338 -22.02 -17.84 -3.89
C THR A 338 -21.27 -18.46 -5.08
N ARG A 339 -20.41 -17.68 -5.76
CA ARG A 339 -19.73 -18.08 -7.01
C ARG A 339 -18.20 -18.03 -6.91
N GLY A 340 -17.64 -17.38 -5.89
CA GLY A 340 -16.20 -17.17 -5.76
C GLY A 340 -15.63 -16.07 -6.66
N THR A 341 -16.47 -15.26 -7.33
CA THR A 341 -16.00 -14.11 -8.12
C THR A 341 -15.46 -13.03 -7.18
N PRO A 342 -14.24 -12.50 -7.38
CA PRO A 342 -13.72 -11.41 -6.54
C PRO A 342 -14.61 -10.16 -6.63
N VAL A 343 -14.67 -9.37 -5.56
CA VAL A 343 -15.44 -8.11 -5.53
C VAL A 343 -14.84 -7.09 -6.50
N THR A 344 -13.52 -6.90 -6.43
CA THR A 344 -12.74 -6.16 -7.42
C THR A 344 -11.99 -7.14 -8.30
N THR A 345 -12.16 -7.03 -9.62
CA THR A 345 -11.51 -7.91 -10.60
C THR A 345 -10.56 -7.14 -11.51
N PRO A 346 -9.49 -7.76 -12.02
CA PRO A 346 -8.58 -7.11 -12.95
C PRO A 346 -9.29 -6.68 -14.25
N THR A 347 -8.81 -5.62 -14.89
CA THR A 347 -9.39 -5.08 -16.14
C THR A 347 -9.50 -6.13 -17.26
N PHE A 348 -8.58 -7.10 -17.33
CA PHE A 348 -8.64 -8.16 -18.34
C PHE A 348 -9.88 -9.09 -18.21
N PHE A 349 -10.62 -9.05 -17.10
CA PHE A 349 -11.90 -9.78 -16.99
C PHE A 349 -12.96 -9.23 -17.94
N ALA A 350 -12.83 -7.97 -18.39
CA ALA A 350 -13.73 -7.38 -19.38
C ALA A 350 -13.61 -8.07 -20.76
N ASP A 351 -12.39 -8.41 -21.18
CA ASP A 351 -12.09 -9.17 -22.38
C ASP A 351 -10.85 -10.06 -22.18
N PRO A 352 -11.02 -11.31 -21.70
CA PRO A 352 -9.90 -12.21 -21.45
C PRO A 352 -9.09 -12.60 -22.69
N LYS A 353 -9.61 -12.33 -23.90
CA LYS A 353 -8.92 -12.61 -25.18
C LYS A 353 -7.92 -11.54 -25.55
N ASP A 354 -7.99 -10.34 -24.94
CA ASP A 354 -7.06 -9.26 -25.17
C ASP A 354 -5.89 -9.34 -24.17
N PRO A 355 -4.68 -9.75 -24.59
CA PRO A 355 -3.53 -9.87 -23.70
C PRO A 355 -3.00 -8.50 -23.25
N SER A 356 -3.31 -7.40 -23.94
CA SER A 356 -2.83 -6.06 -23.57
C SER A 356 -3.41 -5.61 -22.23
N LEU A 357 -4.65 -6.00 -21.91
CA LEU A 357 -5.33 -5.65 -20.67
C LEU A 357 -4.69 -6.27 -19.42
N ARG A 358 -3.85 -7.30 -19.57
CA ARG A 358 -3.13 -7.93 -18.45
C ARG A 358 -1.99 -7.06 -17.91
N LYS A 359 -1.56 -6.04 -18.65
CA LYS A 359 -0.49 -5.12 -18.27
C LYS A 359 -1.00 -3.86 -17.57
N LEU A 360 -2.32 -3.72 -17.40
CA LEU A 360 -2.92 -2.54 -16.80
C LEU A 360 -2.88 -2.67 -15.26
N GLU A 361 -2.10 -1.80 -14.63
CA GLU A 361 -1.88 -1.78 -13.17
C GLU A 361 -2.55 -0.56 -12.49
N ASN A 362 -3.12 0.36 -13.27
CA ASN A 362 -3.78 1.57 -12.81
C ASN A 362 -5.32 1.55 -12.98
N SER A 363 -5.89 0.38 -13.24
CA SER A 363 -7.34 0.21 -13.38
C SER A 363 -7.82 -1.14 -12.84
N PHE A 364 -9.09 -1.19 -12.44
CA PHE A 364 -9.77 -2.42 -12.05
C PHE A 364 -11.28 -2.31 -12.30
N LEU A 365 -11.96 -3.45 -12.26
CA LEU A 365 -13.40 -3.54 -12.36
C LEU A 365 -14.03 -3.73 -10.98
N LEU A 366 -15.03 -2.93 -10.66
CA LEU A 366 -15.96 -3.12 -9.56
C LEU A 366 -17.29 -3.61 -10.16
N GLY A 367 -17.42 -4.92 -10.36
CA GLY A 367 -18.49 -5.49 -11.17
C GLY A 367 -18.44 -4.98 -12.61
N PRO A 368 -19.51 -4.36 -13.15
CA PRO A 368 -19.50 -3.80 -14.51
C PRO A 368 -18.90 -2.38 -14.59
N VAL A 369 -18.44 -1.80 -13.47
CA VAL A 369 -17.85 -0.46 -13.43
C VAL A 369 -16.34 -0.57 -13.57
N LEU A 370 -15.78 0.03 -14.62
CA LEU A 370 -14.33 0.21 -14.75
C LEU A 370 -13.91 1.47 -13.99
N VAL A 371 -13.01 1.27 -13.03
CA VAL A 371 -12.37 2.30 -12.22
C VAL A 371 -10.98 2.52 -12.78
N TYR A 372 -10.69 3.76 -13.18
CA TYR A 372 -9.39 4.14 -13.71
C TYR A 372 -8.77 5.22 -12.81
N ALA A 373 -7.55 4.98 -12.34
CA ALA A 373 -6.89 5.81 -11.35
C ALA A 373 -5.62 6.46 -11.92
N SER A 374 -5.34 7.69 -11.49
CA SER A 374 -3.99 8.21 -11.58
C SER A 374 -3.19 7.81 -10.35
N THR A 375 -2.08 7.11 -10.54
CA THR A 375 -1.18 6.68 -9.46
C THR A 375 0.15 7.43 -9.47
N LEU A 376 0.31 8.44 -10.33
CA LEU A 376 1.56 9.18 -10.53
C LEU A 376 1.49 10.57 -9.89
N ARG A 377 2.53 10.98 -9.14
CA ARG A 377 2.58 12.28 -8.42
C ARG A 377 2.13 13.47 -9.28
N ASN A 378 2.65 13.58 -10.51
CA ASN A 378 2.53 14.78 -11.35
C ASN A 378 1.42 14.72 -12.41
N GLN A 379 0.62 13.65 -12.45
CA GLN A 379 -0.46 13.50 -13.42
C GLN A 379 -1.79 13.41 -12.68
N GLY A 380 -2.68 14.38 -12.89
CA GLY A 380 -4.09 14.24 -12.50
C GLY A 380 -4.84 13.37 -13.50
N LEU A 381 -6.10 13.05 -13.18
CA LEU A 381 -6.99 12.32 -14.08
C LEU A 381 -7.14 13.01 -15.45
N ASP A 382 -7.04 14.34 -15.49
CA ASP A 382 -7.11 15.17 -16.69
C ASP A 382 -6.00 14.89 -17.72
N LYS A 383 -4.88 14.29 -17.29
CA LYS A 383 -3.68 14.05 -18.12
C LYS A 383 -3.42 12.58 -18.42
N LEU A 384 -4.31 11.70 -17.99
CA LEU A 384 -4.13 10.26 -18.11
C LEU A 384 -4.62 9.75 -19.48
N GLU A 385 -3.82 8.93 -20.15
CA GLU A 385 -4.28 8.18 -21.32
C GLU A 385 -4.98 6.88 -20.88
N TYR A 386 -6.22 6.69 -21.33
CA TYR A 386 -7.04 5.53 -20.96
C TYR A 386 -6.96 4.43 -22.02
N THR A 387 -6.62 3.22 -21.61
CA THR A 387 -6.82 2.02 -22.44
C THR A 387 -8.13 1.37 -22.02
N LEU A 388 -9.20 1.59 -22.80
CA LEU A 388 -10.51 0.99 -22.56
C LEU A 388 -10.59 -0.41 -23.20
N PRO A 389 -11.22 -1.40 -22.53
CA PRO A 389 -11.54 -2.68 -23.17
C PRO A 389 -12.46 -2.49 -24.37
N LYS A 390 -12.50 -3.47 -25.27
CA LYS A 390 -13.42 -3.46 -26.42
C LYS A 390 -14.88 -3.41 -25.96
N GLY A 391 -15.71 -2.73 -26.76
CA GLY A 391 -17.15 -2.56 -26.53
C GLY A 391 -17.50 -1.15 -26.05
N ILE A 392 -18.76 -0.98 -25.63
CA ILE A 392 -19.28 0.30 -25.14
C ILE A 392 -18.88 0.49 -23.67
N TRP A 393 -18.26 1.61 -23.37
CA TRP A 393 -17.93 2.06 -22.01
C TRP A 393 -18.31 3.52 -21.87
N LEU A 394 -19.34 3.80 -21.06
CA LEU A 394 -19.89 5.15 -20.89
C LEU A 394 -19.36 5.76 -19.59
N SER A 395 -18.70 6.91 -19.68
CA SER A 395 -18.23 7.64 -18.50
C SER A 395 -19.41 8.19 -17.70
N PHE A 396 -19.25 8.24 -16.37
CA PHE A 396 -20.21 8.86 -15.47
C PHE A 396 -19.53 9.38 -14.19
N ASP A 397 -20.20 10.30 -13.51
CA ASP A 397 -19.85 10.79 -12.17
C ASP A 397 -21.13 11.00 -11.34
N PHE A 398 -21.01 11.40 -10.07
CA PHE A 398 -22.16 11.74 -9.23
C PHE A 398 -22.29 13.25 -9.00
N GLY A 399 -21.89 14.06 -9.98
CA GLY A 399 -21.72 15.50 -9.86
C GLY A 399 -20.46 15.89 -9.08
N ASP A 400 -19.48 15.00 -9.02
CA ASP A 400 -18.31 15.05 -8.15
C ASP A 400 -16.99 14.94 -8.92
N ALA A 401 -16.94 15.47 -10.14
CA ALA A 401 -15.71 15.50 -10.94
C ALA A 401 -14.59 16.23 -10.19
N HIS A 402 -13.44 15.55 -10.03
CA HIS A 402 -12.25 16.08 -9.36
C HIS A 402 -10.99 15.40 -9.93
N PRO A 403 -9.86 16.11 -10.15
CA PRO A 403 -8.65 15.54 -10.74
C PRO A 403 -7.97 14.44 -9.90
N ASP A 404 -8.17 14.45 -8.58
CA ASP A 404 -7.66 13.44 -7.64
C ASP A 404 -8.65 12.29 -7.35
N LEU A 405 -9.82 12.26 -7.99
CA LEU A 405 -10.75 11.12 -7.92
C LEU A 405 -10.58 10.22 -9.15
N PRO A 406 -10.86 8.90 -9.05
CA PRO A 406 -10.79 8.02 -10.20
C PRO A 406 -11.90 8.30 -11.23
N ALA A 407 -11.63 8.04 -12.50
CA ALA A 407 -12.66 7.99 -13.53
C ALA A 407 -13.49 6.72 -13.41
N LEU A 408 -14.79 6.82 -13.66
CA LEU A 408 -15.73 5.71 -13.67
C LEU A 408 -16.34 5.55 -15.05
N TYR A 409 -16.33 4.32 -15.56
CA TYR A 409 -16.98 3.94 -16.80
C TYR A 409 -17.91 2.75 -16.55
N LEU A 410 -19.16 2.84 -17.00
CA LEU A 410 -20.10 1.74 -16.96
C LEU A 410 -20.06 0.97 -18.28
N LYS A 411 -19.88 -0.35 -18.21
CA LYS A 411 -19.94 -1.23 -19.37
C LYS A 411 -21.35 -1.23 -19.99
N GLY A 412 -21.45 -1.03 -21.30
CA GLY A 412 -22.69 -1.20 -22.04
C GLY A 412 -23.26 -2.61 -21.86
N GLY A 413 -24.57 -2.70 -21.72
CA GLY A 413 -25.27 -3.93 -21.35
C GLY A 413 -25.51 -4.08 -19.85
N SER A 414 -25.19 -3.07 -19.03
CA SER A 414 -25.21 -3.19 -17.57
C SER A 414 -26.16 -2.21 -16.89
N ILE A 415 -26.77 -2.67 -15.80
CA ILE A 415 -27.52 -1.84 -14.85
C ILE A 415 -26.84 -1.98 -13.48
N ILE A 416 -26.57 -0.86 -12.81
CA ILE A 416 -26.05 -0.88 -11.43
C ILE A 416 -27.03 -0.22 -10.47
N PRO A 417 -27.26 -0.82 -9.28
CA PRO A 417 -28.01 -0.18 -8.22
C PRO A 417 -27.15 0.84 -7.47
N VAL A 418 -27.71 2.03 -7.25
CA VAL A 418 -27.07 3.16 -6.58
C VAL A 418 -27.99 3.64 -5.45
N GLY A 419 -27.47 3.67 -4.22
CA GLY A 419 -28.17 4.10 -3.02
C GLY A 419 -27.94 5.58 -2.68
N LEU A 420 -28.45 5.98 -1.52
CA LEU A 420 -28.22 7.29 -0.94
C LEU A 420 -26.80 7.40 -0.34
N PRO A 421 -26.20 8.60 -0.31
CA PRO A 421 -24.97 8.83 0.43
C PRO A 421 -25.26 8.91 1.94
N LEU A 422 -25.37 7.74 2.57
CA LEU A 422 -25.63 7.61 4.01
C LEU A 422 -24.39 7.94 4.85
N GLN A 423 -24.60 8.27 6.11
CA GLN A 423 -23.49 8.51 7.05
C GLN A 423 -22.90 7.19 7.50
N HIS A 424 -23.79 6.27 7.88
CA HIS A 424 -23.46 4.89 8.20
C HIS A 424 -24.51 3.93 7.67
N VAL A 425 -24.13 2.66 7.49
CA VAL A 425 -25.01 1.63 6.90
C VAL A 425 -26.28 1.40 7.72
N GLY A 426 -26.23 1.63 9.04
CA GLY A 426 -27.40 1.54 9.92
C GLY A 426 -28.50 2.60 9.69
N GLU A 427 -28.25 3.66 8.92
CA GLU A 427 -29.29 4.63 8.53
C GLU A 427 -30.15 4.13 7.38
N ALA A 428 -29.68 3.12 6.64
CA ALA A 428 -30.37 2.60 5.47
C ALA A 428 -31.72 2.01 5.86
N ARG A 429 -32.77 2.42 5.16
CA ARG A 429 -34.11 1.85 5.31
C ARG A 429 -34.53 1.19 4.01
N PRO A 430 -35.27 0.07 4.06
CA PRO A 430 -35.79 -0.56 2.84
C PRO A 430 -36.63 0.39 1.97
N SER A 431 -37.30 1.38 2.58
CA SER A 431 -38.12 2.37 1.88
C SER A 431 -37.34 3.53 1.24
N ASP A 432 -36.03 3.62 1.45
CA ASP A 432 -35.23 4.68 0.85
C ASP A 432 -35.21 4.56 -0.68
N ASP A 433 -35.08 5.71 -1.35
CA ASP A 433 -35.07 5.75 -2.81
C ASP A 433 -33.88 4.96 -3.37
N LEU A 434 -34.14 4.21 -4.44
CA LEU A 434 -33.12 3.48 -5.18
C LEU A 434 -32.94 4.12 -6.55
N MET A 435 -31.69 4.29 -6.99
CA MET A 435 -31.36 4.66 -8.35
C MET A 435 -30.86 3.44 -9.13
N LEU A 436 -31.28 3.29 -10.38
CA LEU A 436 -30.70 2.36 -11.34
C LEU A 436 -29.99 3.16 -12.42
N LEU A 437 -28.67 3.03 -12.50
CA LEU A 437 -27.89 3.59 -13.59
C LEU A 437 -27.76 2.55 -14.70
N VAL A 438 -28.20 2.90 -15.90
CA VAL A 438 -28.35 1.99 -17.05
C VAL A 438 -27.43 2.42 -18.19
N ALA A 439 -26.57 1.52 -18.66
CA ALA A 439 -25.84 1.68 -19.92
C ALA A 439 -26.27 0.59 -20.90
N LEU A 440 -26.88 0.97 -22.02
CA LEU A 440 -27.32 0.03 -23.05
C LEU A 440 -26.13 -0.49 -23.87
N ASP A 441 -26.22 -1.74 -24.32
CA ASP A 441 -25.30 -2.32 -25.29
C ASP A 441 -25.66 -1.94 -26.74
N GLU A 442 -24.89 -2.47 -27.70
CA GLU A 442 -25.12 -2.27 -29.14
C GLU A 442 -26.47 -2.82 -29.63
N GLN A 443 -27.10 -3.72 -28.87
CA GLN A 443 -28.42 -4.28 -29.16
C GLN A 443 -29.54 -3.54 -28.39
N GLY A 444 -29.21 -2.44 -27.69
CA GLY A 444 -30.16 -1.66 -26.93
C GLY A 444 -30.66 -2.36 -25.67
N LYS A 445 -29.87 -3.26 -25.08
CA LYS A 445 -30.25 -4.02 -23.88
C LYS A 445 -29.31 -3.71 -22.71
N ALA A 446 -29.80 -3.92 -21.49
CA ALA A 446 -28.95 -3.97 -20.30
C ALA A 446 -29.57 -4.87 -19.22
N GLU A 447 -28.72 -5.46 -18.38
CA GLU A 447 -29.14 -6.25 -17.23
C GLU A 447 -28.37 -5.88 -15.96
N GLY A 448 -29.01 -6.05 -14.82
CA GLY A 448 -28.37 -5.84 -13.52
C GLY A 448 -29.05 -6.62 -12.42
N VAL A 449 -28.32 -6.78 -11.32
CA VAL A 449 -28.77 -7.55 -10.16
C VAL A 449 -28.59 -6.70 -8.91
N LEU A 450 -29.55 -6.80 -8.01
CA LEU A 450 -29.50 -6.23 -6.67
C LEU A 450 -29.83 -7.33 -5.65
N PHE A 451 -28.92 -7.55 -4.70
CA PHE A 451 -29.12 -8.43 -3.56
C PHE A 451 -29.39 -7.60 -2.30
N GLU A 452 -30.45 -7.95 -1.57
CA GLU A 452 -30.87 -7.30 -0.33
C GLU A 452 -31.25 -8.35 0.72
N ASP A 453 -30.86 -8.13 1.97
CA ASP A 453 -31.25 -8.91 3.14
C ASP A 453 -31.23 -8.00 4.40
N ASP A 454 -31.24 -8.58 5.59
CA ASP A 454 -31.23 -7.84 6.86
C ASP A 454 -29.90 -7.13 7.17
N GLY A 455 -28.85 -7.32 6.34
CA GLY A 455 -27.52 -6.75 6.52
C GLY A 455 -26.64 -7.47 7.57
N ASP A 456 -27.23 -8.03 8.61
CA ASP A 456 -26.57 -8.85 9.63
C ASP A 456 -27.35 -10.16 9.88
N GLY A 457 -26.67 -11.15 10.47
CA GLY A 457 -27.24 -12.46 10.77
C GLY A 457 -27.38 -13.40 9.57
N TYR A 458 -28.03 -14.54 9.80
CA TYR A 458 -27.98 -15.71 8.89
C TYR A 458 -29.32 -16.05 8.23
N GLU A 459 -30.35 -15.23 8.35
CA GLU A 459 -31.68 -15.53 7.79
C GLU A 459 -31.68 -15.65 6.26
N PHE A 460 -30.74 -14.98 5.56
CA PHE A 460 -30.54 -15.15 4.12
C PHE A 460 -30.25 -16.61 3.74
N THR A 461 -29.60 -17.40 4.60
CA THR A 461 -29.33 -18.83 4.37
C THR A 461 -30.59 -19.68 4.39
N LYS A 462 -31.66 -19.20 5.02
CA LYS A 462 -32.99 -19.81 5.07
C LYS A 462 -33.91 -19.32 3.95
N GLY A 463 -33.41 -18.47 3.05
CA GLY A 463 -34.17 -17.87 1.96
C GLY A 463 -34.69 -16.46 2.23
N ASN A 464 -34.48 -15.89 3.42
CA ASN A 464 -34.94 -14.54 3.76
C ASN A 464 -33.99 -13.46 3.19
N TYR A 465 -34.02 -13.33 1.87
CA TYR A 465 -33.35 -12.31 1.08
C TYR A 465 -34.23 -11.94 -0.12
N LEU A 466 -33.88 -10.87 -0.82
CA LEU A 466 -34.45 -10.48 -2.10
C LEU A 466 -33.33 -10.31 -3.12
N LEU A 467 -33.32 -11.17 -4.13
CA LEU A 467 -32.45 -11.00 -5.30
C LEU A 467 -33.30 -10.53 -6.48
N THR A 468 -33.13 -9.28 -6.89
CA THR A 468 -33.87 -8.70 -8.00
C THR A 468 -32.99 -8.64 -9.26
N GLN A 469 -33.50 -9.19 -10.37
CA GLN A 469 -32.90 -9.01 -11.69
C GLN A 469 -33.69 -7.95 -12.46
N TYR A 470 -33.03 -6.84 -12.77
CA TYR A 470 -33.56 -5.78 -13.62
C TYR A 470 -33.09 -5.95 -15.05
N VAL A 471 -33.95 -5.63 -16.01
CA VAL A 471 -33.62 -5.57 -17.43
C VAL A 471 -34.09 -4.26 -18.03
N ALA A 472 -33.31 -3.73 -18.96
CA ALA A 472 -33.65 -2.60 -19.81
C ALA A 472 -33.62 -3.05 -21.26
N GLU A 473 -34.64 -2.68 -22.04
CA GLU A 473 -34.74 -2.98 -23.46
C GLU A 473 -35.21 -1.74 -24.22
N LEU A 474 -34.46 -1.35 -25.24
CA LEU A 474 -34.81 -0.30 -26.19
C LEU A 474 -35.70 -0.87 -27.29
N GLN A 475 -36.89 -0.31 -27.46
CA GLN A 475 -37.78 -0.59 -28.57
C GLN A 475 -38.19 0.73 -29.24
N SER A 476 -37.85 0.86 -30.52
CA SER A 476 -37.98 2.12 -31.26
C SER A 476 -37.19 3.24 -30.58
N SER A 477 -37.85 4.13 -29.84
CA SER A 477 -37.25 5.25 -29.09
C SER A 477 -37.57 5.20 -27.60
N VAL A 478 -38.03 4.07 -27.07
CA VAL A 478 -38.42 3.93 -25.66
C VAL A 478 -37.58 2.85 -25.00
N VAL A 479 -36.83 3.23 -23.96
CA VAL A 479 -36.14 2.30 -23.07
C VAL A 479 -37.12 1.88 -21.99
N THR A 480 -37.45 0.59 -21.94
CA THR A 480 -38.32 0.03 -20.91
C THR A 480 -37.47 -0.68 -19.87
N VAL A 481 -37.55 -0.25 -18.61
CA VAL A 481 -36.89 -0.87 -17.46
C VAL A 481 -37.92 -1.60 -16.60
N ARG A 482 -37.65 -2.86 -16.29
CA ARG A 482 -38.56 -3.72 -15.53
C ARG A 482 -37.81 -4.77 -14.71
N VAL A 483 -38.49 -5.30 -13.71
CA VAL A 483 -38.05 -6.53 -13.02
C VAL A 483 -38.30 -7.73 -13.93
N GLN A 484 -37.25 -8.47 -14.26
CA GLN A 484 -37.35 -9.72 -15.00
C GLN A 484 -37.63 -10.90 -14.08
N LYS A 485 -36.95 -10.95 -12.94
CA LYS A 485 -37.03 -12.05 -11.97
C LYS A 485 -36.80 -11.54 -10.55
N SER A 486 -37.41 -12.22 -9.58
CA SER A 486 -37.11 -12.05 -8.16
C SER A 486 -36.94 -13.42 -7.51
N GLU A 487 -35.98 -13.54 -6.60
CA GLU A 487 -35.73 -14.75 -5.81
C GLU A 487 -35.63 -14.42 -4.32
N GLY A 488 -35.88 -15.43 -3.48
CA GLY A 488 -35.93 -15.30 -2.02
C GLY A 488 -37.33 -14.95 -1.50
N SER A 489 -37.49 -15.00 -0.17
CA SER A 489 -38.76 -14.78 0.52
C SER A 489 -38.91 -13.38 1.11
N TRP A 490 -37.89 -12.54 1.02
CA TRP A 490 -37.96 -11.16 1.54
C TRP A 490 -38.89 -10.32 0.66
N GLY A 491 -39.81 -9.61 1.30
CA GLY A 491 -40.80 -8.79 0.60
C GLY A 491 -40.15 -7.58 -0.08
N ARG A 492 -40.46 -7.35 -1.37
CA ARG A 492 -40.02 -6.15 -2.09
C ARG A 492 -40.45 -4.88 -1.34
N PRO A 493 -39.51 -3.98 -0.99
CA PRO A 493 -39.87 -2.75 -0.30
C PRO A 493 -40.65 -1.80 -1.21
N LYS A 494 -41.57 -1.04 -0.61
CA LYS A 494 -42.27 0.05 -1.29
C LYS A 494 -41.41 1.31 -1.24
N ARG A 495 -40.60 1.51 -2.27
CA ARG A 495 -39.71 2.66 -2.43
C ARG A 495 -39.83 3.27 -3.82
N ARG A 496 -39.42 4.53 -3.96
CA ARG A 496 -39.30 5.15 -5.28
C ARG A 496 -38.07 4.62 -5.99
N LEU A 497 -38.19 4.49 -7.30
CA LEU A 497 -37.13 4.06 -8.20
C LEU A 497 -36.82 5.19 -9.18
N HIS A 498 -35.56 5.61 -9.21
CA HIS A 498 -35.03 6.60 -10.14
C HIS A 498 -34.20 5.89 -11.20
N VAL A 499 -34.69 5.82 -12.43
CA VAL A 499 -33.96 5.21 -13.54
C VAL A 499 -33.20 6.30 -14.27
N GLN A 500 -31.88 6.16 -14.39
CA GLN A 500 -31.03 7.04 -15.19
C GLN A 500 -30.37 6.24 -16.33
N VAL A 501 -30.64 6.63 -17.57
CA VAL A 501 -30.07 5.99 -18.77
C VAL A 501 -28.94 6.85 -19.31
N LEU A 502 -27.73 6.29 -19.38
CA LEU A 502 -26.54 6.94 -19.93
C LEU A 502 -26.61 7.01 -21.45
N LEU A 503 -26.34 8.21 -21.99
CA LEU A 503 -26.28 8.50 -23.42
C LEU A 503 -24.84 8.63 -23.96
N GLY A 504 -23.87 8.91 -23.09
CA GLY A 504 -22.47 9.19 -23.43
C GLY A 504 -21.99 10.53 -22.87
N GLY A 505 -20.67 10.71 -22.69
CA GLY A 505 -20.08 11.95 -22.16
C GLY A 505 -20.64 12.38 -20.79
N GLY A 506 -21.13 11.45 -19.98
CA GLY A 506 -21.83 11.71 -18.71
C GLY A 506 -23.30 12.13 -18.84
N ALA A 507 -23.83 12.35 -20.05
CA ALA A 507 -25.22 12.76 -20.24
C ALA A 507 -26.18 11.63 -19.89
N MET A 508 -27.26 11.97 -19.20
CA MET A 508 -28.27 11.03 -18.72
C MET A 508 -29.68 11.51 -19.02
N LEU A 509 -30.59 10.57 -19.23
CA LEU A 509 -32.04 10.81 -19.16
C LEU A 509 -32.59 10.10 -17.95
N ASP A 510 -33.56 10.72 -17.28
CA ASP A 510 -34.14 10.15 -16.09
C ASP A 510 -35.66 9.98 -16.13
N THR A 511 -36.15 9.11 -15.27
CA THR A 511 -37.57 8.97 -14.93
C THR A 511 -37.72 8.43 -13.52
N TRP A 512 -38.86 8.70 -12.91
CA TRP A 512 -39.21 8.25 -11.55
C TRP A 512 -40.46 7.37 -11.57
N GLY A 513 -40.48 6.40 -10.68
CA GLY A 513 -41.63 5.53 -10.46
C GLY A 513 -41.47 4.73 -9.17
N MET A 514 -42.15 3.58 -9.08
CA MET A 514 -42.05 2.70 -7.91
C MET A 514 -41.26 1.43 -8.24
N ASP A 515 -40.46 0.94 -7.29
CA ASP A 515 -39.72 -0.31 -7.46
C ASP A 515 -40.68 -1.50 -7.65
N GLY A 516 -40.45 -2.26 -8.72
CA GLY A 516 -41.30 -3.36 -9.17
C GLY A 516 -42.26 -3.02 -10.32
N GLU A 517 -42.47 -1.73 -10.61
CA GLU A 517 -43.25 -1.29 -11.77
C GLU A 517 -42.39 -1.27 -13.05
N VAL A 518 -43.07 -1.14 -14.19
CA VAL A 518 -42.42 -0.93 -15.49
C VAL A 518 -42.23 0.57 -15.68
N LEU A 519 -40.98 1.00 -15.81
CA LEU A 519 -40.63 2.40 -16.11
C LEU A 519 -40.20 2.55 -17.56
N GLN A 520 -40.49 3.71 -18.14
CA GLN A 520 -40.15 4.02 -19.52
C GLN A 520 -39.41 5.35 -19.58
N VAL A 521 -38.31 5.37 -20.33
CA VAL A 521 -37.54 6.57 -20.67
C VAL A 521 -37.60 6.73 -22.18
N ILE A 522 -38.05 7.90 -22.64
CA ILE A 522 -38.13 8.20 -24.07
C ILE A 522 -36.79 8.79 -24.50
N LEU A 523 -36.11 8.12 -25.42
CA LEU A 523 -34.90 8.64 -26.05
C LEU A 523 -35.27 9.78 -27.02
N PRO A 524 -34.62 10.95 -26.91
CA PRO A 524 -34.82 12.05 -27.83
C PRO A 524 -34.14 11.75 -29.18
N SER A 525 -34.24 12.67 -30.13
CA SER A 525 -33.58 12.53 -31.44
C SER A 525 -32.06 12.49 -31.31
N GLU A 526 -31.35 11.91 -32.29
CA GLU A 526 -29.87 11.86 -32.29
C GLU A 526 -29.23 13.25 -32.19
N GLU A 527 -29.83 14.28 -32.81
CA GLU A 527 -29.36 15.66 -32.72
C GLU A 527 -29.48 16.20 -31.28
N GLU A 528 -30.57 15.89 -30.59
CA GLU A 528 -30.77 16.27 -29.18
C GLU A 528 -29.82 15.50 -28.26
N VAL A 529 -29.61 14.20 -28.49
CA VAL A 529 -28.61 13.39 -27.76
C VAL A 529 -27.22 14.01 -27.91
N SER A 530 -26.80 14.31 -29.13
CA SER A 530 -25.48 14.94 -29.40
C SER A 530 -25.31 16.26 -28.65
N LYS A 531 -26.38 17.08 -28.61
CA LYS A 531 -26.38 18.34 -27.85
C LYS A 531 -26.28 18.12 -26.33
N LEU A 532 -27.01 17.14 -25.79
CA LEU A 532 -26.95 16.78 -24.37
C LEU A 532 -25.56 16.28 -23.97
N VAL A 533 -24.98 15.38 -24.78
CA VAL A 533 -23.62 14.86 -24.59
C VAL A 533 -22.61 16.00 -24.59
N SER A 534 -22.64 16.87 -25.60
CA SER A 534 -21.71 18.01 -25.69
C SER A 534 -21.84 18.97 -24.51
N THR A 535 -23.06 19.18 -24.01
CA THR A 535 -23.31 20.04 -22.85
C THR A 535 -22.78 19.39 -21.57
N SER A 536 -23.04 18.10 -21.36
CA SER A 536 -22.53 17.33 -20.23
C SER A 536 -21.00 17.28 -20.19
N GLU A 537 -20.35 17.03 -21.33
CA GLU A 537 -18.88 17.04 -21.42
C GLU A 537 -18.29 18.41 -21.09
N LYS A 538 -18.97 19.49 -21.51
CA LYS A 538 -18.56 20.86 -21.18
C LYS A 538 -18.70 21.11 -19.67
N GLU A 539 -19.84 20.76 -19.07
CA GLU A 539 -20.05 20.91 -17.63
C GLU A 539 -19.07 20.07 -16.81
N TYR A 540 -18.75 18.86 -17.28
CA TYR A 540 -17.73 18.01 -16.67
C TYR A 540 -16.36 18.69 -16.66
N LYS A 541 -15.94 19.25 -17.82
CA LYS A 541 -14.67 20.00 -17.93
C LYS A 541 -14.67 21.24 -17.04
N GLU A 542 -15.76 22.00 -17.02
CA GLU A 542 -15.89 23.19 -16.16
C GLU A 542 -15.79 22.82 -14.68
N ARG A 543 -16.39 21.70 -14.24
CA ARG A 543 -16.25 21.20 -12.87
C ARG A 543 -14.82 20.76 -12.56
N LEU A 544 -14.17 20.06 -13.49
CA LEU A 544 -12.80 19.58 -13.33
C LEU A 544 -11.80 20.74 -13.25
N GLU A 545 -11.95 21.75 -14.10
CA GLU A 545 -11.12 22.97 -14.12
C GLU A 545 -11.40 23.89 -12.93
N GLY A 546 -12.66 23.94 -12.46
CA GLY A 546 -13.08 24.72 -11.29
C GLY A 546 -12.85 24.05 -9.95
N ALA A 547 -12.44 22.77 -9.93
CA ALA A 547 -12.17 22.03 -8.70
C ALA A 547 -10.96 22.62 -7.97
N ILE A 548 -11.11 22.85 -6.66
CA ILE A 548 -10.00 23.32 -5.81
C ILE A 548 -9.01 22.17 -5.67
N GLN A 549 -7.82 22.33 -6.25
CA GLN A 549 -6.79 21.30 -6.19
C GLN A 549 -6.16 21.22 -4.81
N ILE A 550 -5.84 20.00 -4.38
CA ILE A 550 -5.03 19.80 -3.18
C ILE A 550 -3.66 20.45 -3.43
N PRO A 551 -3.19 21.37 -2.56
CA PRO A 551 -1.89 21.99 -2.71
C PRO A 551 -0.80 20.93 -2.89
N ASP A 552 0.16 21.17 -3.78
CA ASP A 552 1.41 20.41 -3.79
C ASP A 552 2.15 20.74 -2.49
N ALA A 553 1.92 19.94 -1.46
CA ALA A 553 2.47 20.19 -0.14
C ALA A 553 3.97 19.94 -0.11
N GLU A 554 4.73 20.96 -0.49
CA GLU A 554 6.13 21.20 -0.10
C GLU A 554 6.37 22.67 0.28
N GLU A 555 5.34 23.46 0.56
CA GLU A 555 5.48 24.68 1.39
C GLU A 555 5.18 24.36 2.86
N LEU A 556 5.86 23.35 3.42
CA LEU A 556 6.02 23.27 4.87
C LEU A 556 7.27 24.05 5.22
N SER A 557 7.07 25.17 5.90
CA SER A 557 8.09 26.01 6.52
C SER A 557 8.94 25.22 7.52
N GLY A 558 9.92 24.48 7.02
CA GLY A 558 11.07 24.02 7.80
C GLY A 558 12.00 25.19 8.13
N PRO A 559 12.87 25.08 9.16
CA PRO A 559 13.76 26.16 9.54
C PRO A 559 14.64 26.52 8.34
N LYS A 560 14.53 27.78 7.88
CA LYS A 560 15.27 28.40 6.76
C LYS A 560 16.60 27.72 6.42
N GLY A 561 16.53 26.64 5.65
CA GLY A 561 17.57 26.20 4.74
C GLY A 561 17.28 26.93 3.44
N THR A 562 18.29 27.58 2.89
CA THR A 562 18.23 28.41 1.69
C THR A 562 17.42 27.71 0.59
N GLU A 563 16.30 28.31 0.16
CA GLU A 563 15.55 27.86 -1.02
C GLU A 563 16.52 27.62 -2.17
N LEU A 564 16.61 26.37 -2.63
CA LEU A 564 17.45 26.02 -3.76
C LEU A 564 16.74 26.50 -5.02
N SER A 565 17.33 27.47 -5.72
CA SER A 565 16.93 27.74 -7.10
C SER A 565 17.01 26.42 -7.87
N ARG A 566 16.03 26.11 -8.74
CA ARG A 566 16.03 24.94 -9.64
C ARG A 566 17.12 25.03 -10.74
N THR A 567 18.31 25.45 -10.36
CA THR A 567 19.52 25.58 -11.19
C THR A 567 20.52 24.55 -10.69
N PRO A 568 21.09 23.69 -11.59
CA PRO A 568 22.05 22.69 -11.16
C PRO A 568 23.23 23.35 -10.45
N ILE A 569 23.66 22.73 -9.36
CA ILE A 569 24.80 23.18 -8.58
C ILE A 569 26.06 22.71 -9.27
N GLU A 570 26.92 23.65 -9.61
CA GLU A 570 28.24 23.36 -10.14
C GLU A 570 29.24 23.25 -8.97
N LEU A 571 29.88 22.09 -8.86
CA LEU A 571 31.08 21.89 -8.03
C LEU A 571 32.28 21.78 -8.96
N LYS A 572 33.35 22.51 -8.70
CA LYS A 572 34.53 22.49 -9.55
C LYS A 572 35.84 22.58 -8.76
N ASN A 573 36.88 22.02 -9.36
CA ASN A 573 38.27 22.27 -8.96
C ASN A 573 39.12 22.56 -10.20
N GLY A 574 40.45 22.51 -10.07
CA GLY A 574 41.36 22.74 -11.18
C GLY A 574 41.22 21.78 -12.38
N GLU A 575 40.69 20.56 -12.18
CA GLU A 575 40.60 19.52 -13.21
C GLU A 575 39.20 18.94 -13.46
N TRP A 576 38.23 19.18 -12.58
CA TRP A 576 36.89 18.61 -12.66
C TRP A 576 35.80 19.67 -12.56
N VAL A 577 34.72 19.46 -13.32
CA VAL A 577 33.45 20.16 -13.17
C VAL A 577 32.32 19.14 -13.05
N LEU A 578 31.60 19.18 -11.94
CA LEU A 578 30.45 18.34 -11.62
C LEU A 578 29.19 19.21 -11.60
N LYS A 579 28.10 18.73 -12.21
CA LYS A 579 26.78 19.37 -12.09
C LYS A 579 25.84 18.46 -11.34
N ILE A 580 25.29 18.96 -10.23
CA ILE A 580 24.47 18.20 -9.28
C ILE A 580 23.07 18.81 -9.22
N VAL A 581 22.04 17.97 -9.15
CA VAL A 581 20.63 18.38 -9.03
C VAL A 581 20.04 17.86 -7.71
N PRO A 582 20.01 18.68 -6.65
CA PRO A 582 19.47 18.25 -5.35
C PRO A 582 18.02 17.76 -5.41
N TRP A 583 17.17 18.39 -6.22
CA TRP A 583 15.73 18.08 -6.31
C TRP A 583 15.38 16.81 -7.11
N ILE A 584 16.38 16.03 -7.58
CA ILE A 584 16.17 14.74 -8.24
C ILE A 584 17.21 13.73 -7.72
N GLY A 585 16.97 13.15 -6.55
CA GLY A 585 17.83 12.12 -5.95
C GLY A 585 19.26 12.58 -5.64
N GLY A 586 19.49 13.90 -5.56
CA GLY A 586 20.84 14.48 -5.47
C GLY A 586 21.74 14.19 -6.68
N ARG A 587 21.19 13.79 -7.82
CA ARG A 587 21.90 13.21 -8.99
C ARG A 587 23.03 14.07 -9.52
N ILE A 588 24.15 13.45 -9.93
CA ILE A 588 25.17 14.12 -10.75
C ILE A 588 24.78 13.93 -12.22
N ILE A 589 24.48 15.02 -12.91
CA ILE A 589 24.02 15.02 -14.31
C ILE A 589 25.15 15.34 -15.30
N SER A 590 26.32 15.74 -14.80
CA SER A 590 27.49 16.02 -15.62
C SER A 590 28.78 15.76 -14.86
N MET A 591 29.71 15.03 -15.48
CA MET A 591 31.10 14.89 -15.02
C MET A 591 32.05 15.26 -16.16
N VAL A 592 32.75 16.39 -16.04
CA VAL A 592 33.68 16.89 -17.06
C VAL A 592 35.09 16.96 -16.50
N HIS A 593 36.04 16.34 -17.20
CA HIS A 593 37.45 16.47 -16.92
C HIS A 593 38.06 17.58 -17.79
N ILE A 594 38.42 18.70 -17.18
CA ILE A 594 38.85 19.95 -17.83
C ILE A 594 40.11 19.72 -18.68
N PRO A 595 41.20 19.09 -18.19
CA PRO A 595 42.44 18.95 -18.95
C PRO A 595 42.31 18.12 -20.22
N SER A 596 41.43 17.11 -20.24
CA SER A 596 41.18 16.31 -21.44
C SER A 596 40.04 16.83 -22.30
N GLY A 597 39.20 17.74 -21.77
CA GLY A 597 37.97 18.19 -22.42
C GLY A 597 36.90 17.10 -22.54
N THR A 598 37.05 15.99 -21.81
CA THR A 598 36.15 14.83 -21.91
C THR A 598 34.99 14.98 -20.94
N GLN A 599 33.77 14.85 -21.43
CA GLN A 599 32.57 14.69 -20.62
C GLN A 599 32.28 13.20 -20.50
N TRP A 600 32.60 12.61 -19.34
CA TRP A 600 32.47 11.18 -19.10
C TRP A 600 31.04 10.77 -18.76
N LEU A 601 30.24 11.72 -18.24
CA LEU A 601 28.86 11.50 -17.86
C LEU A 601 28.05 12.74 -18.25
N HIS A 602 26.95 12.53 -18.95
CA HIS A 602 25.94 13.53 -19.29
C HIS A 602 24.54 12.93 -19.20
N SER A 603 23.67 13.62 -18.49
CA SER A 603 22.26 13.23 -18.37
C SER A 603 21.34 14.40 -18.70
N ARG A 604 20.19 14.08 -19.30
CA ARG A 604 19.01 14.96 -19.33
C ARG A 604 18.24 14.71 -18.04
N LEU A 605 17.66 15.76 -17.44
CA LEU A 605 17.00 15.74 -16.11
C LEU A 605 16.00 14.58 -15.88
N GLU A 606 15.52 13.92 -16.93
CA GLU A 606 14.51 12.87 -16.89
C GLU A 606 15.08 11.43 -16.98
N THR A 607 16.35 11.20 -17.35
CA THR A 607 16.94 9.85 -17.52
C THR A 607 18.47 9.80 -17.36
N SER A 608 18.98 8.71 -16.76
CA SER A 608 20.43 8.38 -16.62
C SER A 608 21.21 9.34 -15.69
N GLY A 609 22.49 9.06 -15.45
CA GLY A 609 23.40 9.92 -14.67
C GLY A 609 24.09 9.17 -13.54
N TYR A 610 24.55 9.88 -12.52
CA TYR A 610 25.02 9.27 -11.26
C TYR A 610 23.86 9.24 -10.26
N GLU A 611 23.32 8.05 -10.03
CA GLU A 611 22.16 7.81 -9.18
C GLU A 611 22.51 6.89 -8.01
N GLU A 612 21.72 6.96 -6.93
CA GLU A 612 21.86 6.06 -5.79
C GLU A 612 20.51 5.51 -5.37
N TYR A 613 20.51 4.28 -4.86
CA TYR A 613 19.31 3.52 -4.54
C TYR A 613 19.45 2.84 -3.17
N SER A 614 18.31 2.63 -2.49
CA SER A 614 18.25 2.00 -1.16
C SER A 614 17.76 0.53 -1.14
N GLY A 615 17.53 -0.09 -2.30
CA GLY A 615 17.01 -1.46 -2.41
C GLY A 615 17.50 -2.23 -3.63
N THR A 616 17.22 -3.54 -3.64
CA THR A 616 17.60 -4.47 -4.72
C THR A 616 16.70 -4.38 -5.95
N GLU A 617 15.55 -3.72 -5.82
CA GLU A 617 14.57 -3.55 -6.89
C GLU A 617 14.97 -2.40 -7.83
N TYR A 618 14.61 -2.52 -9.10
CA TYR A 618 14.81 -1.47 -10.09
C TYR A 618 13.88 -0.29 -9.76
N ARG A 619 14.45 0.86 -9.39
CA ARG A 619 13.77 2.10 -8.91
C ARG A 619 13.30 2.10 -7.44
N SER A 620 14.07 1.51 -6.52
CA SER A 620 13.86 1.75 -5.08
C SER A 620 14.11 3.21 -4.69
N ALA A 621 13.60 3.66 -3.53
CA ALA A 621 13.80 5.00 -3.00
C ALA A 621 15.28 5.45 -3.02
N GLY A 622 15.54 6.69 -3.44
CA GLY A 622 16.86 7.33 -3.59
C GLY A 622 17.04 8.12 -4.91
N CYS A 623 16.24 7.82 -5.94
CA CYS A 623 16.39 8.32 -7.31
C CYS A 623 15.54 9.57 -7.64
N SER A 624 14.43 9.77 -6.92
CA SER A 624 13.42 10.82 -7.22
C SER A 624 13.15 11.79 -6.06
N GLU A 625 13.74 11.51 -4.90
CA GLU A 625 13.57 12.26 -3.67
C GLU A 625 14.34 13.58 -3.74
N GLU A 626 13.81 14.63 -3.13
CA GLU A 626 14.53 15.89 -3.02
C GLU A 626 15.55 15.81 -1.88
N TYR A 627 16.80 16.15 -2.18
CA TYR A 627 17.89 16.17 -1.21
C TYR A 627 18.08 17.60 -0.71
N SER A 628 18.13 17.74 0.61
CA SER A 628 18.55 18.98 1.27
C SER A 628 20.07 19.10 1.26
N ILE A 629 20.59 20.31 1.05
CA ILE A 629 22.03 20.59 1.25
C ILE A 629 22.22 20.86 2.74
N ILE A 630 22.91 19.95 3.43
CA ILE A 630 23.18 20.09 4.87
C ILE A 630 24.45 20.88 5.12
N ASP A 631 25.42 20.74 4.22
CA ASP A 631 26.67 21.49 4.31
C ASP A 631 27.21 21.80 2.91
N ARG A 632 27.83 22.96 2.78
CA ARG A 632 28.50 23.40 1.55
C ARG A 632 29.61 24.38 1.87
N GLU A 633 30.84 23.97 1.65
CA GLU A 633 32.01 24.83 1.76
C GLU A 633 32.34 25.38 0.36
N LEU A 634 32.25 26.71 0.22
CA LEU A 634 32.62 27.45 -0.98
C LEU A 634 33.98 28.12 -0.75
N GLU A 635 34.85 28.12 -1.75
CA GLU A 635 36.22 28.65 -1.67
C GLU A 635 36.31 30.02 -0.97
N LEU A 636 36.92 30.03 0.21
CA LEU A 636 37.60 31.18 0.79
C LEU A 636 39.03 30.73 1.13
N ALA A 637 39.99 31.11 0.28
CA ALA A 637 41.42 30.91 0.50
C ALA A 637 41.93 29.44 0.53
N GLY A 638 41.70 28.68 -0.55
CA GLY A 638 42.48 27.47 -0.85
C GLY A 638 41.99 26.17 -0.19
N GLU A 639 40.76 26.16 0.32
CA GLU A 639 40.06 24.93 0.73
C GLU A 639 39.15 24.47 -0.42
N GLY A 640 39.28 23.21 -0.85
CA GLY A 640 38.52 22.67 -1.99
C GLY A 640 37.01 22.63 -1.74
N GLU A 641 36.20 22.78 -2.79
CA GLU A 641 34.75 22.75 -2.67
C GLU A 641 34.25 21.38 -2.16
N SER A 642 33.31 21.41 -1.21
CA SER A 642 32.65 20.23 -0.67
C SER A 642 31.15 20.46 -0.53
N MET A 643 30.37 19.39 -0.61
CA MET A 643 28.92 19.43 -0.45
C MET A 643 28.42 18.15 0.20
N VAL A 644 27.51 18.31 1.17
CA VAL A 644 26.78 17.20 1.79
C VAL A 644 25.30 17.35 1.45
N LEU A 645 24.75 16.32 0.83
CA LEU A 645 23.35 16.19 0.45
C LEU A 645 22.69 15.12 1.31
N GLU A 646 21.42 15.33 1.63
CA GLU A 646 20.65 14.39 2.43
C GLU A 646 19.21 14.28 1.92
N GLY A 647 18.78 13.08 1.54
CA GLY A 647 17.42 12.76 1.10
C GLY A 647 16.75 11.77 2.03
N ASP A 648 15.50 12.03 2.42
CA ASP A 648 14.66 11.08 3.15
C ASP A 648 14.20 9.98 2.19
N ILE A 649 14.50 8.71 2.51
CA ILE A 649 14.17 7.53 1.70
C ILE A 649 13.12 6.63 2.39
N GLY A 650 12.38 7.18 3.35
CA GLY A 650 11.26 6.56 4.04
C GLY A 650 11.66 5.55 5.11
N GLY A 651 10.74 5.27 6.05
CA GLY A 651 10.96 4.33 7.15
C GLY A 651 12.01 4.79 8.18
N GLY A 652 12.15 6.12 8.34
CA GLY A 652 13.13 6.72 9.26
C GLY A 652 14.58 6.66 8.77
N LEU A 653 14.77 6.37 7.49
CA LEU A 653 16.06 6.26 6.84
C LEU A 653 16.36 7.46 5.96
N VAL A 654 17.64 7.74 5.85
CA VAL A 654 18.15 8.85 5.09
C VAL A 654 19.31 8.38 4.23
N LEU A 655 19.32 8.80 2.97
CA LEU A 655 20.47 8.67 2.09
C LEU A 655 21.27 9.97 2.15
N GLN A 656 22.49 9.88 2.67
CA GLN A 656 23.41 10.99 2.76
C GLN A 656 24.57 10.80 1.78
N ARG A 657 24.84 11.82 0.96
CA ARG A 657 25.93 11.84 -0.03
C ARG A 657 26.85 13.02 0.23
N GLN A 658 28.13 12.76 0.38
CA GLN A 658 29.16 13.77 0.46
C GLN A 658 30.02 13.75 -0.81
N ILE A 659 30.16 14.89 -1.46
CA ILE A 659 31.00 15.08 -2.65
C ILE A 659 32.06 16.12 -2.31
N TYR A 660 33.33 15.80 -2.48
CA TYR A 660 34.40 16.75 -2.18
C TYR A 660 35.67 16.52 -3.00
N PHE A 661 36.48 17.57 -3.10
CA PHE A 661 37.81 17.52 -3.67
C PHE A 661 38.87 17.41 -2.56
N PRO A 662 39.68 16.34 -2.51
CA PRO A 662 40.70 16.18 -1.48
C PRO A 662 41.74 17.32 -1.51
N LYS A 663 42.07 17.88 -0.34
CA LYS A 663 42.97 19.05 -0.21
C LYS A 663 44.36 18.89 -0.85
N ASN A 664 44.83 17.66 -1.06
CA ASN A 664 46.17 17.35 -1.59
C ASN A 664 46.16 16.65 -2.95
N ALA A 665 45.01 16.52 -3.63
CA ALA A 665 44.90 15.77 -4.89
C ALA A 665 43.93 16.45 -5.86
N VAL A 666 44.45 17.39 -6.66
CA VAL A 666 43.66 18.21 -7.59
C VAL A 666 43.10 17.37 -8.76
N SER A 667 43.69 16.22 -9.06
CA SER A 667 43.30 15.35 -10.18
C SER A 667 42.08 14.46 -9.94
N MET A 668 41.51 14.50 -8.74
CA MET A 668 40.46 13.58 -8.32
C MET A 668 39.38 14.24 -7.48
N PHE A 669 38.21 13.60 -7.47
CA PHE A 669 37.13 13.92 -6.55
C PHE A 669 36.61 12.63 -5.90
N GLN A 670 36.03 12.78 -4.71
CA GLN A 670 35.52 11.68 -3.90
C GLN A 670 34.02 11.81 -3.71
N VAL A 671 33.32 10.68 -3.75
CA VAL A 671 31.91 10.56 -3.38
C VAL A 671 31.82 9.53 -2.25
N GLU A 672 31.21 9.94 -1.15
CA GLU A 672 30.91 9.07 -0.02
C GLU A 672 29.41 9.02 0.18
N SER A 673 28.85 7.83 0.04
CA SER A 673 27.41 7.62 0.05
C SER A 673 27.08 6.74 1.23
N SER A 674 26.02 7.07 1.96
CA SER A 674 25.63 6.32 3.14
C SER A 674 24.13 6.26 3.34
N ILE A 675 23.65 5.13 3.85
CA ILE A 675 22.29 4.99 4.37
C ILE A 675 22.36 5.04 5.89
N LEU A 676 21.78 6.10 6.43
CA LEU A 676 21.74 6.40 7.85
C LEU A 676 20.33 6.17 8.40
N SER A 677 20.27 5.75 9.65
CA SER A 677 19.03 5.76 10.43
C SER A 677 18.92 7.09 11.17
N ARG A 678 17.76 7.76 11.06
CA ARG A 678 17.43 9.00 11.80
C ARG A 678 16.35 8.76 12.84
N SER A 679 15.32 7.99 12.49
CA SER A 679 14.16 7.76 13.35
C SER A 679 13.50 6.41 13.05
N VAL A 680 14.10 5.31 13.49
CA VAL A 680 13.47 3.99 13.35
C VAL A 680 12.31 3.88 14.34
N GLY A 681 11.13 3.44 13.88
CA GLY A 681 9.91 3.35 14.69
C GLY A 681 10.09 2.55 15.98
N ALA A 682 9.34 2.93 17.02
CA ALA A 682 9.30 2.21 18.28
C ALA A 682 8.84 0.76 18.01
N GLY A 683 9.60 -0.24 18.49
CA GLY A 683 9.35 -1.67 18.20
C GLY A 683 10.32 -2.32 17.20
N SER A 684 11.05 -1.52 16.40
CA SER A 684 12.04 -2.02 15.41
C SER A 684 13.30 -2.66 16.04
N GLY A 685 13.56 -2.41 17.32
CA GLY A 685 14.80 -2.80 18.01
C GLY A 685 16.01 -1.94 17.63
N GLY A 686 15.80 -0.76 17.01
CA GLY A 686 16.86 0.14 16.56
C GLY A 686 17.47 -0.25 15.21
N PHE A 687 16.86 -1.20 14.50
CA PHE A 687 17.27 -1.65 13.17
C PHE A 687 16.18 -1.34 12.15
N SER A 688 16.59 -0.84 10.98
CA SER A 688 15.68 -0.51 9.89
C SER A 688 15.13 -1.74 9.16
N ARG A 689 14.31 -1.48 8.13
CA ARG A 689 14.05 -2.45 7.06
C ARG A 689 15.35 -2.90 6.38
N LEU A 690 15.31 -4.04 5.69
CA LEU A 690 16.42 -4.49 4.83
C LEU A 690 16.67 -3.43 3.75
N VAL A 691 17.91 -2.97 3.62
CA VAL A 691 18.32 -1.99 2.61
C VAL A 691 19.64 -2.42 1.97
N CYS A 692 19.85 -1.94 0.76
CA CYS A 692 21.09 -2.11 0.01
C CYS A 692 21.43 -0.76 -0.62
N LEU A 693 22.62 -0.22 -0.33
CA LEU A 693 23.11 0.98 -0.98
C LEU A 693 23.69 0.60 -2.34
N ARG A 694 23.11 1.12 -3.41
CA ARG A 694 23.61 0.94 -4.77
C ARG A 694 24.02 2.27 -5.34
N VAL A 695 25.26 2.34 -5.82
CA VAL A 695 25.80 3.47 -6.57
C VAL A 695 25.73 3.11 -8.05
N HIS A 696 25.00 3.90 -8.83
CA HIS A 696 24.65 3.60 -10.22
C HIS A 696 25.05 4.76 -11.15
N PRO A 697 26.33 4.87 -11.53
CA PRO A 697 26.79 5.81 -12.54
C PRO A 697 26.61 5.25 -13.95
N THR A 698 26.01 6.03 -14.83
CA THR A 698 25.98 5.79 -16.28
C THR A 698 26.99 6.68 -16.99
N PHE A 699 28.01 6.09 -17.62
CA PHE A 699 29.02 6.82 -18.39
C PHE A 699 28.71 6.80 -19.88
N ASP A 700 29.00 7.92 -20.54
CA ASP A 700 28.91 8.05 -22.00
C ASP A 700 30.20 7.54 -22.66
N LEU A 701 30.05 6.78 -23.74
CA LEU A 701 31.17 6.24 -24.51
C LEU A 701 31.31 7.01 -25.81
N LEU A 702 32.41 7.76 -25.95
CA LEU A 702 32.71 8.46 -27.21
C LEU A 702 33.04 7.47 -28.34
N HIS A 703 33.76 6.39 -28.01
CA HIS A 703 34.16 5.35 -28.95
C HIS A 703 33.74 3.97 -28.42
N PRO A 704 32.44 3.61 -28.44
CA PRO A 704 31.94 2.41 -27.77
C PRO A 704 32.66 1.12 -28.20
N SER A 705 33.04 0.99 -29.48
CA SER A 705 33.75 -0.19 -30.01
C SER A 705 35.22 -0.27 -29.58
N GLU A 706 35.79 0.81 -29.06
CA GLU A 706 37.19 0.93 -28.63
C GLU A 706 37.29 1.18 -27.12
N SER A 707 36.19 1.02 -26.41
CA SER A 707 36.10 1.12 -24.95
C SER A 707 35.98 -0.25 -24.30
N PHE A 708 36.61 -0.42 -23.14
CA PHE A 708 36.52 -1.64 -22.33
C PHE A 708 36.84 -1.32 -20.87
N ILE A 709 36.45 -2.20 -19.96
CA ILE A 709 36.75 -2.08 -18.53
C ILE A 709 37.92 -3.02 -18.19
N SER A 710 38.87 -2.55 -17.39
CA SER A 710 39.98 -3.36 -16.92
C SER A 710 40.13 -3.26 -15.40
N PHE A 711 40.35 -4.41 -14.74
CA PHE A 711 40.63 -4.48 -13.31
C PHE A 711 41.37 -5.76 -12.92
N THR A 712 41.94 -5.77 -11.71
CA THR A 712 42.47 -6.97 -11.06
C THR A 712 41.54 -7.34 -9.90
N SER A 713 41.05 -8.57 -9.87
CA SER A 713 40.18 -9.06 -8.79
C SER A 713 40.95 -9.40 -7.51
N ILE A 714 40.23 -9.66 -6.43
CA ILE A 714 40.80 -9.99 -5.11
C ILE A 714 41.71 -11.23 -5.17
N ASP A 715 41.38 -12.22 -5.99
CA ASP A 715 42.23 -13.41 -6.22
C ASP A 715 43.51 -13.14 -7.04
N GLY A 716 43.69 -11.91 -7.53
CA GLY A 716 44.82 -11.50 -8.35
C GLY A 716 44.69 -11.77 -9.85
N SER A 717 43.54 -12.28 -10.32
CA SER A 717 43.28 -12.42 -11.76
C SER A 717 42.96 -11.07 -12.41
N THR A 718 43.41 -10.88 -13.65
CA THR A 718 43.18 -9.64 -14.42
C THR A 718 42.07 -9.88 -15.41
N HIS A 719 41.11 -8.95 -15.45
CA HIS A 719 39.91 -9.00 -16.29
C HIS A 719 39.91 -7.84 -17.28
N GLU A 720 39.54 -8.14 -18.52
CA GLU A 720 39.18 -7.15 -19.54
C GLU A 720 37.76 -7.44 -20.00
N VAL A 721 36.86 -6.49 -19.78
CA VAL A 721 35.43 -6.62 -20.02
C VAL A 721 35.05 -5.71 -21.17
N PHE A 722 34.63 -6.30 -22.29
CA PHE A 722 34.26 -5.58 -23.51
C PHE A 722 32.74 -5.40 -23.61
N PRO A 723 32.27 -4.44 -24.42
CA PRO A 723 30.85 -4.26 -24.70
C PRO A 723 30.21 -5.52 -25.27
N GLU A 724 29.39 -6.19 -24.47
CA GLU A 724 28.65 -7.40 -24.81
C GLU A 724 27.19 -7.28 -24.34
N SER A 725 26.29 -8.09 -24.89
CA SER A 725 24.87 -8.06 -24.51
C SER A 725 24.65 -8.77 -23.17
N GLY A 726 24.07 -8.05 -22.20
CA GLY A 726 23.68 -8.57 -20.89
C GLY A 726 24.43 -7.93 -19.72
N GLU A 727 23.99 -8.26 -18.50
CA GLU A 727 24.62 -7.80 -17.25
C GLU A 727 25.73 -8.76 -16.83
N GLN A 728 26.89 -8.21 -16.44
CA GLN A 728 28.01 -8.97 -15.89
C GLN A 728 28.20 -8.60 -14.42
N SER A 729 28.23 -9.61 -13.56
CA SER A 729 28.29 -9.46 -12.10
C SER A 729 29.57 -10.06 -11.53
N PHE A 730 30.22 -9.33 -10.64
CA PHE A 730 31.45 -9.73 -9.96
C PHE A 730 31.24 -9.70 -8.44
N GLU A 731 31.46 -10.84 -7.78
CA GLU A 731 31.21 -11.06 -6.35
C GLU A 731 32.31 -11.97 -5.76
N GLY A 732 32.49 -11.90 -4.44
CA GLY A 732 33.48 -12.71 -3.73
C GLY A 732 34.91 -12.48 -4.25
N ASP A 733 35.66 -13.55 -4.48
CA ASP A 733 37.07 -13.47 -4.91
C ASP A 733 37.27 -12.85 -6.31
N LEU A 734 36.21 -12.77 -7.12
CA LEU A 734 36.21 -12.16 -8.46
C LEU A 734 35.89 -10.65 -8.45
N LEU A 735 35.54 -10.08 -7.29
CA LEU A 735 35.28 -8.65 -7.14
C LEU A 735 36.56 -7.85 -7.49
N PRO A 736 36.46 -6.68 -8.17
CA PRO A 736 37.63 -5.82 -8.36
C PRO A 736 38.26 -5.45 -7.02
N ASN A 737 39.59 -5.52 -6.94
CA ASN A 737 40.35 -5.27 -5.72
C ASN A 737 40.50 -3.76 -5.44
N GLY A 738 39.36 -3.10 -5.22
CA GLY A 738 39.26 -1.67 -4.91
C GLY A 738 39.54 -0.72 -6.08
N GLU A 739 39.72 -1.22 -7.31
CA GLU A 739 39.92 -0.38 -8.50
C GLU A 739 39.40 -1.08 -9.77
N TRP A 740 38.68 -0.32 -10.60
CA TRP A 740 38.42 -0.66 -12.00
C TRP A 740 38.56 0.58 -12.90
N ARG A 741 38.88 0.36 -14.18
CA ARG A 741 39.21 1.41 -15.14
C ARG A 741 38.34 1.28 -16.38
N LEU A 742 37.60 2.34 -16.71
CA LEU A 742 36.95 2.47 -18.02
C LEU A 742 37.94 3.10 -18.99
N ILE A 743 38.39 2.32 -19.96
CA ILE A 743 39.43 2.70 -20.93
C ILE A 743 38.76 3.10 -22.24
N ASP A 744 39.20 4.23 -22.83
CA ASP A 744 38.92 4.59 -24.23
C ASP A 744 40.26 4.65 -24.98
N LYS A 745 40.48 3.67 -25.88
CA LYS A 745 41.74 3.55 -26.63
C LYS A 745 41.96 4.69 -27.62
N CYS A 746 40.89 5.23 -28.20
CA CYS A 746 40.99 6.33 -29.16
C CYS A 746 41.40 7.64 -28.49
N LEU A 747 40.94 7.87 -27.26
CA LEU A 747 41.34 9.03 -26.45
C LEU A 747 42.71 8.83 -25.79
N GLY A 748 43.16 7.59 -25.58
CA GLY A 748 44.35 7.29 -24.79
C GLY A 748 44.16 7.62 -23.30
N LEU A 749 42.93 7.50 -22.80
CA LEU A 749 42.52 7.88 -21.44
C LEU A 749 41.80 6.73 -20.74
N ALA A 750 41.97 6.66 -19.43
CA ALA A 750 41.19 5.83 -18.53
C ALA A 750 40.50 6.70 -17.48
N LEU A 751 39.19 6.48 -17.29
CA LEU A 751 38.50 6.89 -16.07
C LEU A 751 38.68 5.80 -15.02
N VAL A 752 39.48 6.09 -14.00
CA VAL A 752 39.78 5.18 -12.90
C VAL A 752 38.80 5.44 -11.78
N ASN A 753 38.08 4.41 -11.34
CA ASN A 753 37.28 4.46 -10.12
C ASN A 753 37.92 3.56 -9.05
N ARG A 754 38.33 4.16 -7.93
CA ARG A 754 38.86 3.43 -6.76
C ARG A 754 37.84 3.47 -5.64
N PHE A 755 37.60 2.36 -4.97
CA PHE A 755 36.59 2.24 -3.93
C PHE A 755 37.06 1.38 -2.77
N ASN A 756 36.45 1.55 -1.61
CA ASN A 756 36.74 0.69 -0.46
C ASN A 756 36.15 -0.70 -0.68
N VAL A 757 37.01 -1.71 -0.88
CA VAL A 757 36.60 -3.09 -1.13
C VAL A 757 35.80 -3.71 0.02
N THR A 758 35.97 -3.23 1.27
CA THR A 758 35.21 -3.78 2.42
C THR A 758 33.78 -3.25 2.50
N GLU A 759 33.44 -2.25 1.69
CA GLU A 759 32.11 -1.62 1.63
C GLU A 759 31.27 -2.13 0.46
N VAL A 760 31.91 -2.79 -0.51
CA VAL A 760 31.29 -3.28 -1.74
C VAL A 760 31.16 -4.80 -1.68
N PHE A 761 29.94 -5.28 -1.76
CA PHE A 761 29.61 -6.70 -1.81
C PHE A 761 29.59 -7.24 -3.24
N LYS A 762 29.18 -6.40 -4.20
CA LYS A 762 29.01 -6.77 -5.61
C LYS A 762 29.31 -5.60 -6.53
N CYS A 763 29.96 -5.87 -7.66
CA CYS A 763 30.11 -4.95 -8.78
C CYS A 763 29.30 -5.44 -9.97
N LEU A 764 28.64 -4.53 -10.70
CA LEU A 764 27.87 -4.86 -11.90
C LEU A 764 28.28 -3.97 -13.06
N VAL A 765 28.47 -4.60 -14.22
CA VAL A 765 28.72 -3.93 -15.50
C VAL A 765 27.54 -4.19 -16.41
N HIS A 766 26.95 -3.14 -16.96
CA HIS A 766 25.90 -3.24 -17.96
C HIS A 766 26.18 -2.29 -19.12
N TRP A 767 26.30 -2.84 -20.33
CA TRP A 767 26.55 -2.08 -21.54
C TRP A 767 25.25 -1.81 -22.29
N ASP A 768 25.10 -0.58 -22.78
CA ASP A 768 24.00 -0.19 -23.68
C ASP A 768 24.57 0.51 -24.92
N CYS A 769 23.70 0.96 -25.83
CA CYS A 769 24.06 1.63 -27.07
C CYS A 769 24.70 3.00 -26.81
N GLY A 770 26.01 2.99 -26.58
CA GLY A 770 26.82 4.19 -26.38
C GLY A 770 27.02 4.60 -24.92
N THR A 771 26.60 3.77 -23.96
CA THR A 771 26.80 4.02 -22.53
C THR A 771 27.19 2.74 -21.78
N VAL A 772 27.72 2.91 -20.57
CA VAL A 772 28.03 1.81 -19.65
C VAL A 772 27.67 2.17 -18.21
N ASN A 773 27.00 1.25 -17.52
CA ASN A 773 26.76 1.34 -16.09
C ASN A 773 27.82 0.56 -15.31
N LEU A 774 28.42 1.22 -14.32
CA LEU A 774 29.46 0.66 -13.45
C LEU A 774 28.99 0.70 -11.99
N GLU A 775 28.17 -0.28 -11.59
CA GLU A 775 27.52 -0.24 -10.29
C GLU A 775 28.37 -0.80 -9.15
N LEU A 776 28.31 -0.14 -8.00
CA LEU A 776 28.83 -0.64 -6.73
C LEU A 776 27.65 -0.91 -5.79
N TRP A 777 27.59 -2.12 -5.22
CA TRP A 777 26.52 -2.53 -4.33
C TRP A 777 27.10 -2.86 -2.96
N SER A 778 26.48 -2.35 -1.92
CA SER A 778 26.74 -2.80 -0.56
C SER A 778 26.10 -4.17 -0.33
N GLU A 779 26.44 -4.80 0.79
CA GLU A 779 25.63 -5.91 1.30
C GLU A 779 24.17 -5.46 1.54
N SER A 780 23.25 -6.43 1.51
CA SER A 780 21.85 -6.20 1.87
C SER A 780 21.64 -6.53 3.34
N ARG A 781 21.40 -5.52 4.17
CA ARG A 781 21.15 -5.70 5.61
C ARG A 781 20.35 -4.53 6.22
N PRO A 782 19.76 -4.72 7.40
CA PRO A 782 19.26 -3.60 8.20
C PRO A 782 20.37 -2.63 8.59
N VAL A 783 20.07 -1.33 8.68
CA VAL A 783 20.95 -0.30 9.23
C VAL A 783 20.47 0.15 10.60
N SER A 784 21.40 0.65 11.41
CA SER A 784 21.14 1.29 12.70
C SER A 784 21.94 2.58 12.79
N ASN A 785 21.67 3.42 13.80
CA ASN A 785 22.48 4.62 14.04
C ASN A 785 23.97 4.31 14.24
N GLN A 786 24.32 3.09 14.66
CA GLN A 786 25.70 2.67 14.92
C GLN A 786 26.32 1.87 13.76
N SER A 787 25.51 1.42 12.79
CA SER A 787 25.95 0.54 11.70
C SER A 787 25.34 0.99 10.35
N PRO A 788 25.71 2.17 9.83
CA PRO A 788 25.25 2.61 8.51
C PRO A 788 25.78 1.70 7.40
N LEU A 789 25.13 1.69 6.25
CA LEU A 789 25.75 1.22 5.00
C LEU A 789 26.51 2.38 4.38
N ARG A 790 27.70 2.12 3.84
CA ARG A 790 28.56 3.12 3.23
C ARG A 790 29.18 2.57 1.97
N ILE A 791 29.37 3.43 0.97
CA ILE A 791 30.23 3.20 -0.19
C ILE A 791 31.02 4.48 -0.41
N SER A 792 32.33 4.42 -0.20
CA SER A 792 33.27 5.48 -0.51
C SER A 792 34.07 5.12 -1.76
N HIS A 793 34.05 6.02 -2.73
CA HIS A 793 34.83 5.87 -3.96
C HIS A 793 35.30 7.20 -4.55
N GLN A 794 36.28 7.14 -5.43
CA GLN A 794 36.91 8.30 -6.05
C GLN A 794 37.10 8.10 -7.54
N TYR A 795 37.13 9.20 -8.28
CA TYR A 795 37.39 9.21 -9.72
C TYR A 795 38.64 10.00 -10.05
N GLU A 796 39.42 9.49 -10.98
CA GLU A 796 40.62 10.11 -11.54
C GLU A 796 40.69 9.79 -13.04
N VAL A 797 41.19 10.73 -13.86
CA VAL A 797 41.48 10.45 -15.27
C VAL A 797 42.99 10.29 -15.43
N VAL A 798 43.41 9.14 -15.98
CA VAL A 798 44.82 8.85 -16.25
C VAL A 798 45.06 8.67 -17.74
N ARG A 799 46.26 9.04 -18.21
CA ARG A 799 46.70 8.72 -19.58
C ARG A 799 47.15 7.27 -19.64
N ILE A 800 46.75 6.59 -20.71
CA ILE A 800 47.17 5.22 -21.00
C ILE A 800 48.29 5.32 -22.04
N PRO A 801 49.39 4.56 -21.86
CA PRO A 801 50.53 4.57 -22.76
C PRO A 801 50.22 4.09 -24.18
#